data_AF-A0A8H7W4A6-F1
#
_entry.id   AF-A0A8H7W4A6-F1
#
_cell.length_a   1.000
_cell.length_b   1.000
_cell.length_c   1.000
_cell.angle_alpha   90.00
_cell.angle_beta   90.00
_cell.angle_gamma   90.00
#
_symmetry.space_group_name_H-M   'P 1'
#
loop_
_entity.id
_entity.type
_entity.pdbx_description
1 polymer ?
#
loop_
_entity_poly.entity_id
_entity_poly.type
_entity_poly.pdbx_seq_one_letter_code
_entity_poly.pdbx_strand_id
1 'polypeptide(L)'
;MSSARFNPPELRKPAGSPRPKGRENSKDTLCRNVTIYGHCRWEDSGCVFSHDPNKTLNSQVDSKKSLNVESPAFTPSILSVSGKTSAISSQAASAAPFTPRFGGTTTPNPPADAEQAIFNPATIKEFTPQNYDLSHGLLANGAAPEAQTSYDPFSMQAMNQAMPTGPYNPYLEENNIQTNAAGYFQTQAAFSSPAQPLQYHLYAPVGAHRQDLLAYQRHTHDFFMPNDLREDLQKKSEAARQVMPNSQLPVVEHYHTLVPLDISHHKSATVFGFPSWVYKAVSSKNGLTYVLRRIEGFRLSNANAVQSAKNWKRVDNAGVVSVIDAFTTRAFGDSSLIFVYNYYPLSKTLVETHFTNTNRYGNRIATAVVSEQILWGYIVQIANAIKAIHAANLAARCMDPSKVLVTDKNRIRLNACSILDVVQFEADRPMVELQQEDFILFGKLILAIATNNLNLASSNTPLKGSLESLKRNYSVEFRDTVEWLLTPAIAPEAKDLNEFIRGISGQIMTSYDNSLHANDTAIGTLSQELENGRLFRLIAKLGTINERPEYEADVKWSEVGERYILKLFRDYVFHQVNADGKPVVDLAHILECMNKLDAGSSQQIKLVSRDDQDCMIVSYKELKKQVDLAFGELLKPSGKRY
;
A
#
# COMPACT_ATOMS: atom_id res chain seq x y z
N MET A 1 -27.96 -28.21 -77.07
CA MET A 1 -27.93 -29.35 -76.11
C MET A 1 -27.06 -28.97 -74.93
N SER A 2 -27.20 -29.69 -73.82
CA SER A 2 -26.32 -29.62 -72.63
C SER A 2 -26.36 -28.33 -71.81
N SER A 3 -26.15 -28.45 -70.51
CA SER A 3 -26.33 -27.39 -69.50
C SER A 3 -25.19 -27.38 -68.48
N ALA A 4 -24.93 -26.22 -67.88
CA ALA A 4 -24.07 -26.05 -66.70
C ALA A 4 -24.56 -24.85 -65.87
N ARG A 5 -24.40 -24.91 -64.54
CA ARG A 5 -24.63 -23.80 -63.60
C ARG A 5 -23.51 -23.76 -62.55
N PHE A 6 -23.23 -22.57 -62.03
CA PHE A 6 -22.15 -22.29 -61.10
C PHE A 6 -22.44 -22.69 -59.64
N ASN A 7 -21.37 -22.94 -58.88
CA ASN A 7 -21.23 -22.49 -57.48
C ASN A 7 -19.74 -22.32 -57.12
N PRO A 8 -19.37 -21.49 -56.11
CA PRO A 8 -17.99 -21.07 -55.86
C PRO A 8 -17.23 -21.92 -54.82
N PRO A 9 -15.87 -21.88 -54.81
CA PRO A 9 -15.02 -22.58 -53.83
C PRO A 9 -14.75 -21.79 -52.53
N GLU A 10 -14.30 -22.50 -51.48
CA GLU A 10 -14.20 -22.03 -50.09
C GLU A 10 -13.02 -21.10 -49.74
N LEU A 11 -13.14 -20.47 -48.56
CA LEU A 11 -12.13 -19.65 -47.88
C LEU A 11 -10.90 -20.44 -47.39
N ARG A 12 -9.73 -19.79 -47.40
CA ARG A 12 -8.45 -20.37 -46.96
C ARG A 12 -8.40 -20.55 -45.43
N LYS A 13 -7.98 -21.74 -44.99
CA LYS A 13 -7.51 -21.98 -43.60
C LYS A 13 -6.06 -21.48 -43.45
N PRO A 14 -5.67 -20.88 -42.31
CA PRO A 14 -4.29 -20.46 -42.06
C PRO A 14 -3.35 -21.67 -41.85
N ALA A 15 -2.07 -21.48 -42.12
CA ALA A 15 -1.05 -22.54 -42.02
C ALA A 15 -0.71 -22.91 -40.56
N GLY A 16 -0.34 -24.18 -40.34
CA GLY A 16 0.01 -24.70 -39.02
C GLY A 16 1.46 -24.42 -38.60
N SER A 17 1.65 -24.16 -37.31
CA SER A 17 2.98 -24.04 -36.67
C SER A 17 3.68 -25.42 -36.55
N PRO A 18 5.02 -25.51 -36.55
CA PRO A 18 5.73 -26.78 -36.48
C PRO A 18 5.44 -27.59 -35.20
N ARG A 19 5.29 -28.91 -35.34
CA ARG A 19 5.18 -29.83 -34.19
C ARG A 19 6.56 -30.07 -33.55
N PRO A 20 6.72 -29.90 -32.22
CA PRO A 20 7.86 -30.48 -31.51
C PRO A 20 7.80 -32.01 -31.57
N LYS A 21 8.93 -32.66 -31.88
CA LYS A 21 9.11 -34.10 -31.67
C LYS A 21 9.56 -34.34 -30.22
N GLY A 22 9.09 -35.43 -29.59
CA GLY A 22 9.62 -35.92 -28.30
C GLY A 22 8.74 -35.67 -27.08
N ARG A 23 7.68 -36.47 -26.90
CA ARG A 23 7.01 -36.73 -25.60
C ARG A 23 6.35 -38.12 -25.60
N GLU A 24 7.15 -39.15 -25.36
CA GLU A 24 6.67 -40.54 -25.32
C GLU A 24 5.75 -40.79 -24.12
N ASN A 25 5.98 -40.11 -22.99
CA ASN A 25 5.25 -40.27 -21.73
C ASN A 25 3.89 -39.52 -21.66
N SER A 26 3.38 -38.97 -22.77
CA SER A 26 2.12 -38.20 -22.77
C SER A 26 0.89 -39.06 -22.38
N LYS A 27 0.93 -40.36 -22.68
CA LYS A 27 -0.10 -41.36 -22.34
C LYS A 27 -0.17 -41.77 -20.86
N ASP A 28 0.73 -41.26 -20.03
CA ASP A 28 0.75 -41.51 -18.58
C ASP A 28 0.40 -40.25 -17.76
N THR A 29 0.19 -39.11 -18.45
CA THR A 29 -0.39 -37.90 -17.84
C THR A 29 -1.91 -37.90 -18.04
N LEU A 30 -2.68 -37.71 -16.97
CA LEU A 30 -4.14 -37.64 -17.04
C LEU A 30 -4.61 -36.37 -17.77
N CYS A 31 -5.66 -36.50 -18.59
CA CYS A 31 -6.22 -35.42 -19.39
C CYS A 31 -6.92 -34.41 -18.48
N ARG A 32 -6.40 -33.18 -18.46
CA ARG A 32 -6.90 -32.08 -17.63
C ARG A 32 -8.39 -31.76 -17.84
N ASN A 33 -8.94 -32.06 -19.02
CA ASN A 33 -10.38 -31.89 -19.28
C ASN A 33 -11.23 -32.91 -18.49
N VAL A 34 -10.76 -34.15 -18.33
CA VAL A 34 -11.42 -35.16 -17.48
C VAL A 34 -11.35 -34.72 -16.02
N THR A 35 -10.21 -34.19 -15.57
CA THR A 35 -10.03 -33.71 -14.19
C THR A 35 -10.93 -32.51 -13.83
N ILE A 36 -11.26 -31.64 -14.80
CA ILE A 36 -12.04 -30.41 -14.55
C ILE A 36 -13.52 -30.57 -14.91
N TYR A 37 -13.85 -31.33 -15.96
CA TYR A 37 -15.20 -31.43 -16.52
C TYR A 37 -15.76 -32.87 -16.56
N GLY A 38 -15.03 -33.86 -16.04
CA GLY A 38 -15.42 -35.27 -16.02
C GLY A 38 -15.34 -36.01 -17.37
N HIS A 39 -15.08 -35.31 -18.48
CA HIS A 39 -15.03 -35.88 -19.83
C HIS A 39 -14.12 -35.05 -20.76
N CYS A 40 -13.70 -35.61 -21.90
CA CYS A 40 -12.92 -34.89 -22.90
C CYS A 40 -13.54 -34.96 -24.30
N ARG A 41 -13.89 -33.81 -24.87
CA ARG A 41 -14.46 -33.70 -26.23
C ARG A 41 -13.59 -34.29 -27.35
N TRP A 42 -12.29 -34.49 -27.11
CA TRP A 42 -11.34 -35.01 -28.10
C TRP A 42 -10.82 -36.41 -27.79
N GLU A 43 -11.45 -37.15 -26.88
CA GLU A 43 -11.08 -38.51 -26.50
C GLU A 43 -10.98 -39.43 -27.74
N ASP A 44 -12.07 -39.58 -28.50
CA ASP A 44 -12.10 -40.30 -29.78
C ASP A 44 -11.44 -39.55 -30.95
N SER A 45 -11.08 -38.27 -30.78
CA SER A 45 -10.62 -37.37 -31.84
C SER A 45 -9.11 -37.04 -31.77
N GLY A 46 -8.32 -37.87 -31.07
CA GLY A 46 -6.86 -37.78 -31.07
C GLY A 46 -6.24 -36.95 -29.94
N CYS A 47 -6.91 -36.82 -28.79
CA CYS A 47 -6.29 -36.32 -27.57
C CYS A 47 -5.11 -37.24 -27.15
N VAL A 48 -3.96 -36.64 -26.81
CA VAL A 48 -2.69 -37.36 -26.58
C VAL A 48 -2.43 -37.72 -25.11
N PHE A 49 -3.39 -37.48 -24.23
CA PHE A 49 -3.32 -37.69 -22.78
C PHE A 49 -4.22 -38.86 -22.34
N SER A 50 -3.98 -39.43 -21.14
CA SER A 50 -4.83 -40.52 -20.61
C SER A 50 -6.22 -40.01 -20.22
N HIS A 51 -7.26 -40.81 -20.45
CA HIS A 51 -8.62 -40.51 -19.98
C HIS A 51 -9.09 -41.46 -18.86
N ASP A 52 -8.32 -42.52 -18.57
CA ASP A 52 -8.54 -43.41 -17.43
C ASP A 52 -7.94 -42.83 -16.14
N PRO A 53 -8.77 -42.47 -15.13
CA PRO A 53 -8.30 -41.93 -13.86
C PRO A 53 -7.67 -42.99 -12.94
N ASN A 54 -7.99 -44.28 -13.08
CA ASN A 54 -7.48 -45.34 -12.22
C ASN A 54 -6.03 -45.74 -12.55
N LYS A 55 -5.59 -45.50 -13.79
CA LYS A 55 -4.26 -45.90 -14.29
C LYS A 55 -3.09 -45.35 -13.47
N THR A 56 -3.26 -44.21 -12.79
CA THR A 56 -2.20 -43.56 -11.99
C THR A 56 -2.02 -44.09 -10.57
N LEU A 57 -2.88 -45.00 -10.10
CA LEU A 57 -2.81 -45.54 -8.72
C LEU A 57 -1.95 -46.81 -8.58
N ASN A 58 -1.67 -47.54 -9.68
CA ASN A 58 -0.94 -48.81 -9.66
C ASN A 58 0.57 -48.67 -9.98
N SER A 59 1.23 -47.65 -9.43
CA SER A 59 2.67 -47.39 -9.65
C SER A 59 3.43 -47.23 -8.34
N GLN A 60 3.50 -48.30 -7.54
CA GLN A 60 4.37 -48.37 -6.36
C GLN A 60 5.38 -49.52 -6.43
N VAL A 61 6.65 -49.11 -6.35
CA VAL A 61 7.78 -49.79 -5.70
C VAL A 61 8.03 -51.27 -6.06
N ASP A 62 9.08 -51.49 -6.84
CA ASP A 62 9.91 -52.69 -6.73
C ASP A 62 11.31 -52.30 -6.23
N SER A 63 11.83 -53.00 -5.22
CA SER A 63 13.00 -52.56 -4.43
C SER A 63 14.10 -53.60 -4.41
N LYS A 64 15.18 -53.37 -5.18
CA LYS A 64 16.54 -53.95 -4.97
C LYS A 64 17.58 -53.36 -5.93
N LYS A 65 18.43 -52.45 -5.44
CA LYS A 65 19.90 -52.46 -5.69
C LYS A 65 20.63 -51.45 -4.80
N SER A 66 21.94 -51.64 -4.68
CA SER A 66 22.82 -50.95 -3.74
C SER A 66 23.09 -49.50 -4.11
N LEU A 67 23.45 -48.72 -3.09
CA LEU A 67 24.06 -47.39 -3.24
C LEU A 67 25.24 -47.45 -4.23
N ASN A 68 25.34 -46.46 -5.10
CA ASN A 68 26.61 -46.09 -5.74
C ASN A 68 26.83 -44.59 -5.54
N VAL A 69 28.06 -44.20 -5.24
CA VAL A 69 28.44 -42.82 -4.92
C VAL A 69 29.23 -42.26 -6.08
N GLU A 70 28.63 -41.39 -6.89
CA GLU A 70 29.35 -40.33 -7.62
C GLU A 70 28.37 -39.39 -8.37
N SER A 71 28.36 -38.12 -7.98
CA SER A 71 27.95 -36.96 -8.79
C SER A 71 28.47 -35.70 -8.09
N PRO A 72 29.29 -34.85 -8.74
CA PRO A 72 30.09 -33.84 -8.04
C PRO A 72 29.29 -32.62 -7.60
N ALA A 73 29.70 -32.03 -6.47
CA ALA A 73 29.16 -30.77 -5.96
C ALA A 73 29.66 -29.56 -6.77
N PHE A 74 28.83 -28.51 -6.83
CA PHE A 74 29.13 -27.29 -7.58
C PHE A 74 30.02 -26.34 -6.74
N THR A 75 31.23 -26.06 -7.19
CA THR A 75 32.17 -25.12 -6.53
C THR A 75 32.63 -24.01 -7.48
N PRO A 76 32.48 -22.72 -7.11
CA PRO A 76 32.94 -21.60 -7.94
C PRO A 76 34.44 -21.35 -7.76
N SER A 77 35.25 -21.67 -8.78
CA SER A 77 36.70 -21.47 -8.73
C SER A 77 37.11 -20.04 -9.08
N ILE A 78 37.80 -19.42 -8.11
CA ILE A 78 38.48 -18.13 -8.21
C ILE A 78 39.59 -18.20 -9.28
N LEU A 79 39.83 -17.11 -10.02
CA LEU A 79 41.03 -16.94 -10.84
C LEU A 79 41.76 -15.63 -10.52
N SER A 80 43.08 -15.70 -10.44
CA SER A 80 43.99 -14.61 -10.06
C SER A 80 44.81 -14.10 -11.26
N VAL A 81 45.46 -12.95 -11.08
CA VAL A 81 46.10 -12.16 -12.14
C VAL A 81 47.58 -12.51 -12.34
N SER A 82 48.04 -12.65 -13.60
CA SER A 82 49.13 -11.82 -14.19
C SER A 82 49.92 -12.49 -15.33
N GLY A 83 50.22 -11.74 -16.42
CA GLY A 83 51.53 -11.80 -17.08
C GLY A 83 51.66 -12.23 -18.56
N LYS A 84 52.04 -11.26 -19.42
CA LYS A 84 52.93 -11.35 -20.61
C LYS A 84 52.47 -11.96 -21.97
N THR A 85 52.16 -11.05 -22.90
CA THR A 85 52.71 -10.90 -24.29
C THR A 85 52.82 -12.09 -25.27
N SER A 86 52.10 -12.01 -26.41
CA SER A 86 52.58 -12.27 -27.78
C SER A 86 51.56 -11.72 -28.84
N ALA A 87 51.82 -11.82 -30.15
CA ALA A 87 51.18 -10.99 -31.18
C ALA A 87 50.51 -11.72 -32.39
N ILE A 88 49.49 -11.06 -32.94
CA ILE A 88 49.02 -10.96 -34.35
C ILE A 88 49.21 -12.15 -35.33
N SER A 89 48.09 -12.67 -35.87
CA SER A 89 47.88 -13.04 -37.31
C SER A 89 46.47 -13.65 -37.49
N SER A 90 45.43 -12.94 -37.97
CA SER A 90 45.11 -12.58 -39.37
C SER A 90 44.84 -13.74 -40.34
N GLN A 91 43.56 -13.99 -40.66
CA GLN A 91 43.06 -14.48 -41.95
C GLN A 91 41.71 -13.80 -42.26
N ALA A 92 41.39 -13.62 -43.54
CA ALA A 92 40.18 -12.96 -44.07
C ALA A 92 39.54 -13.87 -45.16
N ALA A 93 38.48 -13.56 -45.91
CA ALA A 93 37.67 -12.35 -46.13
C ALA A 93 36.27 -12.71 -46.70
N SER A 94 35.53 -11.70 -47.21
CA SER A 94 34.22 -11.74 -47.92
C SER A 94 32.96 -11.73 -47.03
N ALA A 95 31.86 -11.06 -47.40
CA ALA A 95 31.53 -10.32 -48.64
C ALA A 95 31.29 -8.81 -48.42
N ALA A 96 30.80 -8.09 -49.45
CA ALA A 96 30.99 -6.63 -49.62
C ALA A 96 29.81 -5.71 -49.17
N PRO A 97 30.08 -4.44 -48.84
CA PRO A 97 29.07 -3.39 -48.61
C PRO A 97 28.63 -2.70 -49.92
N PHE A 98 27.47 -2.00 -49.89
CA PHE A 98 26.86 -1.33 -51.05
C PHE A 98 26.86 0.19 -50.90
N THR A 99 27.22 0.93 -51.95
CA THR A 99 27.20 2.41 -52.00
C THR A 99 26.84 2.94 -53.40
N PRO A 100 25.90 3.90 -53.53
CA PRO A 100 25.70 4.68 -54.75
C PRO A 100 26.53 5.99 -54.72
N ARG A 101 26.92 6.49 -55.91
CA ARG A 101 27.59 7.80 -56.10
C ARG A 101 26.68 8.80 -56.82
N PHE A 102 26.92 10.09 -56.58
CA PHE A 102 26.31 11.22 -57.29
C PHE A 102 26.99 11.51 -58.65
N GLY A 103 26.28 12.23 -59.51
CA GLY A 103 26.80 12.99 -60.66
C GLY A 103 25.85 14.14 -61.01
N GLY A 104 26.38 15.31 -61.41
CA GLY A 104 25.58 16.46 -61.89
C GLY A 104 25.43 16.45 -63.42
N THR A 105 25.07 17.55 -64.10
CA THR A 105 24.94 18.97 -63.72
C THR A 105 24.09 19.74 -64.76
N THR A 106 23.35 20.80 -64.39
CA THR A 106 23.13 22.02 -65.21
C THR A 106 22.45 23.15 -64.40
N THR A 107 22.70 24.41 -64.77
CA THR A 107 22.00 25.63 -64.29
C THR A 107 21.91 26.67 -65.42
N PRO A 108 20.91 27.57 -65.37
CA PRO A 108 21.19 29.01 -65.39
C PRO A 108 20.36 29.80 -64.34
N ASN A 109 20.48 31.14 -64.29
CA ASN A 109 20.19 31.99 -63.11
C ASN A 109 19.10 33.10 -63.40
N PRO A 110 18.92 34.22 -62.63
CA PRO A 110 17.60 34.73 -62.17
C PRO A 110 17.30 36.15 -62.78
N PRO A 111 16.53 37.12 -62.21
CA PRO A 111 15.73 37.18 -60.96
C PRO A 111 14.33 37.88 -61.04
N ALA A 112 13.61 37.91 -59.91
CA ALA A 112 12.62 38.93 -59.50
C ALA A 112 12.36 38.85 -57.98
N ASP A 113 11.94 39.96 -57.34
CA ASP A 113 11.89 40.15 -55.87
C ASP A 113 10.56 39.77 -55.16
N ALA A 114 10.65 39.49 -53.85
CA ALA A 114 9.60 39.75 -52.85
C ALA A 114 10.21 39.83 -51.42
N GLU A 115 9.60 40.62 -50.53
CA GLU A 115 10.18 41.14 -49.27
C GLU A 115 10.36 40.16 -48.08
N GLN A 116 11.16 40.59 -47.10
CA GLN A 116 11.34 39.95 -45.79
C GLN A 116 10.26 40.39 -44.79
N ALA A 117 9.76 39.48 -43.96
CA ALA A 117 8.88 39.80 -42.83
C ALA A 117 9.65 39.85 -41.50
N ILE A 118 9.66 41.02 -40.84
CA ILE A 118 10.27 41.23 -39.52
C ILE A 118 9.22 41.02 -38.43
N PHE A 119 9.53 40.20 -37.42
CA PHE A 119 8.62 39.92 -36.30
C PHE A 119 8.81 40.92 -35.15
N ASN A 120 7.72 41.56 -34.69
CA ASN A 120 7.75 42.61 -33.67
C ASN A 120 6.87 42.22 -32.45
N PRO A 121 7.45 41.90 -31.29
CA PRO A 121 6.74 41.27 -30.15
C PRO A 121 6.05 42.29 -29.22
N ALA A 122 5.30 43.26 -29.77
CA ALA A 122 4.75 44.40 -29.01
C ALA A 122 3.21 44.38 -28.80
N THR A 123 2.51 43.29 -29.14
CA THR A 123 1.04 43.30 -29.26
C THR A 123 0.28 42.16 -28.55
N ILE A 124 0.96 41.28 -27.80
CA ILE A 124 0.28 40.27 -26.98
C ILE A 124 -0.23 40.93 -25.69
N LYS A 125 -1.55 41.07 -25.55
CA LYS A 125 -2.19 41.49 -24.30
C LYS A 125 -2.40 40.31 -23.36
N GLU A 126 -1.90 40.48 -22.14
CA GLU A 126 -2.09 39.58 -21.00
C GLU A 126 -3.57 39.56 -20.56
N PHE A 127 -4.07 38.39 -20.14
CA PHE A 127 -5.50 38.17 -19.87
C PHE A 127 -5.76 37.90 -18.38
N THR A 128 -6.17 38.94 -17.64
CA THR A 128 -6.58 38.84 -16.23
C THR A 128 -8.11 38.68 -16.12
N PRO A 129 -8.63 37.66 -15.40
CA PRO A 129 -10.06 37.53 -15.18
C PRO A 129 -10.55 38.52 -14.11
N GLN A 130 -11.53 39.35 -14.45
CA GLN A 130 -12.39 40.02 -13.48
C GLN A 130 -13.85 39.59 -13.66
N ASN A 131 -14.60 39.65 -12.56
CA ASN A 131 -16.02 39.32 -12.49
C ASN A 131 -16.85 40.14 -13.50
N TYR A 132 -17.93 39.55 -14.03
CA TYR A 132 -19.13 40.33 -14.28
C TYR A 132 -20.42 39.54 -14.03
N ASP A 133 -21.45 40.29 -13.69
CA ASP A 133 -22.79 39.85 -13.27
C ASP A 133 -23.72 39.52 -14.47
N LEU A 134 -24.83 38.82 -14.22
CA LEU A 134 -25.70 38.25 -15.25
C LEU A 134 -27.19 38.55 -14.98
N SER A 135 -27.76 39.50 -15.74
CA SER A 135 -29.18 39.86 -15.68
C SER A 135 -29.76 40.17 -17.08
N HIS A 136 -31.08 40.04 -17.22
CA HIS A 136 -31.88 40.09 -18.46
C HIS A 136 -31.68 38.91 -19.46
N GLY A 137 -32.68 38.48 -20.26
CA GLY A 137 -34.11 38.85 -20.18
C GLY A 137 -35.01 38.51 -21.39
N LEU A 138 -35.51 37.27 -21.48
CA LEU A 138 -36.76 36.81 -22.16
C LEU A 138 -36.97 36.92 -23.71
N LEU A 139 -37.93 36.10 -24.18
CA LEU A 139 -38.59 36.01 -25.51
C LEU A 139 -37.82 35.33 -26.67
N ALA A 140 -38.43 34.55 -27.59
CA ALA A 140 -39.72 33.81 -27.59
C ALA A 140 -39.79 32.74 -28.71
N ASN A 141 -40.58 31.67 -28.48
CA ASN A 141 -41.25 30.72 -29.43
C ASN A 141 -40.57 30.21 -30.73
N GLY A 142 -40.57 28.87 -30.95
CA GLY A 142 -40.74 28.32 -32.30
C GLY A 142 -40.23 26.90 -32.62
N ALA A 143 -41.09 25.88 -32.48
CA ALA A 143 -41.04 24.55 -33.13
C ALA A 143 -39.87 23.57 -32.84
N ALA A 144 -40.16 22.28 -33.04
CA ALA A 144 -39.27 21.11 -33.03
C ALA A 144 -39.66 20.24 -34.26
N PRO A 145 -38.90 19.21 -34.73
CA PRO A 145 -38.41 18.09 -33.90
C PRO A 145 -37.04 17.48 -34.32
N GLU A 146 -36.79 16.27 -33.80
CA GLU A 146 -35.73 15.29 -34.13
C GLU A 146 -34.33 15.52 -33.57
N ALA A 147 -33.60 14.41 -33.38
CA ALA A 147 -32.62 14.28 -32.32
C ALA A 147 -31.26 13.74 -32.79
N GLN A 148 -30.21 14.51 -32.51
CA GLN A 148 -28.83 14.04 -32.49
C GLN A 148 -28.14 14.56 -31.23
N THR A 149 -27.99 13.70 -30.22
CA THR A 149 -27.27 14.03 -28.99
C THR A 149 -25.76 14.01 -29.26
N SER A 150 -25.18 15.17 -29.52
CA SER A 150 -23.73 15.37 -29.41
C SER A 150 -23.30 15.08 -27.97
N TYR A 151 -22.24 14.28 -27.79
CA TYR A 151 -21.78 13.83 -26.48
C TYR A 151 -20.56 14.66 -26.04
N ASP A 152 -20.77 15.65 -25.17
CA ASP A 152 -19.69 16.42 -24.53
C ASP A 152 -19.27 15.75 -23.19
N PRO A 153 -18.02 15.24 -23.07
CA PRO A 153 -17.57 14.54 -21.86
C PRO A 153 -17.49 15.37 -20.57
N PHE A 154 -17.66 16.70 -20.60
CA PHE A 154 -17.33 17.58 -19.46
C PHE A 154 -18.53 18.22 -18.73
N SER A 155 -19.77 17.90 -19.10
CA SER A 155 -20.99 18.49 -18.53
C SER A 155 -21.59 17.74 -17.31
N MET A 156 -20.96 17.89 -16.14
CA MET A 156 -21.41 17.26 -14.88
C MET A 156 -22.46 18.10 -14.10
N GLN A 157 -23.65 18.33 -14.66
CA GLN A 157 -24.75 19.06 -13.98
C GLN A 157 -26.17 18.51 -14.29
N ALA A 158 -26.61 17.42 -13.64
CA ALA A 158 -28.04 17.09 -13.48
C ALA A 158 -28.32 15.92 -12.50
N MET A 159 -28.15 16.10 -11.18
CA MET A 159 -28.77 15.18 -10.20
C MET A 159 -29.10 15.88 -8.87
N ASN A 160 -29.87 16.98 -8.92
CA ASN A 160 -30.29 17.69 -7.72
C ASN A 160 -31.65 18.43 -7.87
N GLN A 161 -32.71 17.70 -8.22
CA GLN A 161 -34.10 18.17 -8.11
C GLN A 161 -35.04 17.04 -7.66
N ALA A 162 -35.28 16.92 -6.35
CA ALA A 162 -36.44 16.22 -5.76
C ALA A 162 -36.55 16.43 -4.22
N MET A 163 -36.67 17.67 -3.73
CA MET A 163 -37.21 17.99 -2.39
C MET A 163 -37.65 19.46 -2.32
N PRO A 164 -38.80 19.81 -1.71
CA PRO A 164 -39.26 21.20 -1.58
C PRO A 164 -38.69 21.91 -0.34
N THR A 165 -38.65 23.25 -0.39
CA THR A 165 -38.24 24.11 0.73
C THR A 165 -39.43 24.48 1.63
N GLY A 166 -39.25 24.37 2.96
CA GLY A 166 -40.18 24.82 4.00
C GLY A 166 -39.42 25.51 5.16
N PRO A 167 -40.08 26.38 5.96
CA PRO A 167 -39.37 27.52 6.54
C PRO A 167 -38.77 27.33 7.94
N TYR A 168 -37.80 28.21 8.22
CA TYR A 168 -37.23 28.52 9.53
C TYR A 168 -38.29 29.05 10.52
N ASN A 169 -38.24 28.62 11.79
CA ASN A 169 -39.16 29.06 12.85
C ASN A 169 -38.39 29.38 14.15
N PRO A 170 -38.36 30.65 14.62
CA PRO A 170 -37.53 31.09 15.75
C PRO A 170 -38.21 31.03 17.13
N TYR A 171 -39.25 30.21 17.34
CA TYR A 171 -40.04 30.15 18.58
C TYR A 171 -40.14 28.73 19.16
N LEU A 172 -39.10 28.27 19.86
CA LEU A 172 -39.14 27.04 20.67
C LEU A 172 -38.41 27.24 22.01
N GLU A 173 -39.18 27.58 23.04
CA GLU A 173 -38.78 27.49 24.45
C GLU A 173 -39.36 26.22 25.10
N GLU A 174 -38.54 25.62 25.98
CA GLU A 174 -38.84 24.84 27.20
C GLU A 174 -39.87 23.69 27.31
N ASN A 175 -39.47 22.73 28.17
CA ASN A 175 -40.27 21.88 29.09
C ASN A 175 -41.14 20.69 28.60
N ASN A 176 -40.46 19.53 28.52
CA ASN A 176 -40.65 18.37 29.42
C ASN A 176 -42.06 17.79 29.71
N ILE A 177 -42.32 16.53 29.26
CA ILE A 177 -42.82 15.40 30.09
C ILE A 177 -42.81 14.07 29.27
N GLN A 178 -42.88 12.92 29.95
CA GLN A 178 -42.73 11.56 29.40
C GLN A 178 -43.99 10.97 28.74
N THR A 179 -43.85 10.15 27.69
CA THR A 179 -44.16 8.69 27.69
C THR A 179 -43.98 8.03 26.30
N ASN A 180 -44.04 6.69 26.26
CA ASN A 180 -43.67 5.83 25.12
C ASN A 180 -44.48 6.03 23.82
N ALA A 181 -43.77 6.12 22.70
CA ALA A 181 -44.18 5.55 21.41
C ALA A 181 -42.91 5.04 20.68
N ALA A 182 -43.02 3.93 19.94
CA ALA A 182 -41.87 3.30 19.28
C ALA A 182 -42.07 3.22 17.75
N GLY A 183 -41.01 3.52 16.99
CA GLY A 183 -40.96 3.34 15.53
C GLY A 183 -40.67 4.62 14.75
N TYR A 184 -40.02 4.44 13.59
CA TYR A 184 -39.90 5.44 12.51
C TYR A 184 -39.30 6.82 12.84
N PHE A 185 -38.08 6.83 13.38
CA PHE A 185 -37.09 7.83 12.95
C PHE A 185 -35.76 7.14 12.63
N GLN A 186 -35.32 7.25 11.38
CA GLN A 186 -33.90 7.05 11.07
C GLN A 186 -33.14 8.27 11.63
N THR A 187 -32.27 8.04 12.61
CA THR A 187 -31.28 9.05 12.99
C THR A 187 -30.43 9.39 11.77
N GLN A 188 -30.42 10.67 11.39
CA GLN A 188 -29.59 11.16 10.29
C GLN A 188 -28.12 10.80 10.56
N ALA A 189 -27.39 10.45 9.50
CA ALA A 189 -25.97 10.20 9.59
C ALA A 189 -25.25 11.43 10.18
N ALA A 190 -24.27 11.19 11.04
CA ALA A 190 -23.49 12.25 11.68
C ALA A 190 -22.87 13.19 10.62
N PHE A 191 -22.73 14.47 10.99
CA PHE A 191 -22.43 15.57 10.07
C PHE A 191 -21.05 15.43 9.40
N SER A 192 -20.98 14.65 8.32
CA SER A 192 -19.80 14.55 7.47
C SER A 192 -19.65 15.87 6.72
N SER A 193 -18.86 16.79 7.27
CA SER A 193 -18.34 17.91 6.48
C SER A 193 -17.77 17.34 5.18
N PRO A 194 -18.13 17.88 4.00
CA PRO A 194 -17.78 17.28 2.72
C PRO A 194 -16.30 17.49 2.40
N ALA A 195 -15.46 16.66 3.02
CA ALA A 195 -14.13 16.37 2.51
C ALA A 195 -14.32 15.86 1.08
N GLN A 196 -13.82 16.63 0.10
CA GLN A 196 -13.79 16.23 -1.30
C GLN A 196 -13.20 14.81 -1.36
N PRO A 197 -13.95 13.81 -1.87
CA PRO A 197 -13.57 12.41 -1.74
C PRO A 197 -12.22 12.19 -2.42
N LEU A 198 -11.17 11.95 -1.62
CA LEU A 198 -9.81 12.00 -2.13
C LEU A 198 -9.62 11.02 -3.28
N GLN A 199 -9.25 11.58 -4.43
CA GLN A 199 -9.12 10.83 -5.67
C GLN A 199 -7.77 10.11 -5.70
N TYR A 200 -7.60 9.12 -4.81
CA TYR A 200 -6.43 8.26 -4.71
C TYR A 200 -6.04 7.62 -6.06
N HIS A 201 -7.04 7.42 -6.94
CA HIS A 201 -6.90 6.95 -8.30
C HIS A 201 -6.21 7.93 -9.28
N LEU A 202 -6.18 9.25 -9.02
CA LEU A 202 -5.39 10.20 -9.82
C LEU A 202 -3.89 9.96 -9.72
N TYR A 203 -3.44 9.40 -8.60
CA TYR A 203 -2.03 9.05 -8.36
C TYR A 203 -1.71 7.59 -8.73
N ALA A 204 -2.68 6.84 -9.27
CA ALA A 204 -2.50 5.47 -9.75
C ALA A 204 -2.40 5.44 -11.29
N PRO A 205 -1.60 4.53 -11.89
CA PRO A 205 -1.48 4.41 -13.32
C PRO A 205 -2.74 3.80 -13.95
N VAL A 206 -3.64 4.65 -14.45
CA VAL A 206 -4.81 4.22 -15.23
C VAL A 206 -4.36 3.87 -16.65
N GLY A 207 -4.18 2.58 -16.94
CA GLY A 207 -3.73 2.14 -18.27
C GLY A 207 -3.70 0.62 -18.47
N ALA A 208 -3.57 0.20 -19.73
CA ALA A 208 -3.46 -1.22 -20.09
C ALA A 208 -2.11 -1.81 -19.64
N HIS A 209 -2.15 -2.64 -18.60
CA HIS A 209 -0.96 -3.32 -18.08
C HIS A 209 -0.51 -4.40 -19.09
N ARG A 210 0.48 -4.10 -19.93
CA ARG A 210 1.07 -5.12 -20.83
C ARG A 210 1.83 -6.14 -19.97
N GLN A 211 1.36 -7.38 -19.98
CA GLN A 211 1.98 -8.50 -19.25
C GLN A 211 3.15 -9.09 -20.05
N ASP A 212 3.12 -8.98 -21.38
CA ASP A 212 4.17 -9.44 -22.29
C ASP A 212 5.35 -8.44 -22.40
N LEU A 213 5.99 -8.12 -21.26
CA LEU A 213 7.26 -7.38 -21.26
C LEU A 213 8.46 -8.32 -21.38
N LEU A 214 9.47 -7.90 -22.13
CA LEU A 214 10.78 -8.56 -22.14
C LEU A 214 11.54 -8.26 -20.83
N ALA A 215 12.46 -9.15 -20.43
CA ALA A 215 13.12 -9.09 -19.11
C ALA A 215 13.89 -7.77 -18.82
N TYR A 216 14.25 -7.00 -19.84
CA TYR A 216 14.89 -5.68 -19.72
C TYR A 216 13.90 -4.49 -19.76
N GLN A 217 12.65 -4.71 -20.17
CA GLN A 217 11.61 -3.68 -20.25
C GLN A 217 10.91 -3.50 -18.90
N ARG A 218 10.51 -2.27 -18.58
CA ARG A 218 9.78 -1.91 -17.36
C ARG A 218 8.65 -0.95 -17.71
N HIS A 219 7.57 -1.00 -16.93
CA HIS A 219 6.57 0.06 -16.92
C HIS A 219 7.08 1.26 -16.12
N THR A 220 6.59 2.46 -16.42
CA THR A 220 6.96 3.70 -15.72
C THR A 220 6.73 3.62 -14.21
N HIS A 221 5.79 2.78 -13.74
CA HIS A 221 5.49 2.59 -12.33
C HIS A 221 6.40 1.57 -11.61
N ASP A 222 7.16 0.73 -12.34
CA ASP A 222 8.07 -0.26 -11.73
C ASP A 222 9.28 0.39 -11.03
N PHE A 223 9.55 1.67 -11.34
CA PHE A 223 10.64 2.46 -10.77
C PHE A 223 10.29 3.14 -9.44
N PHE A 224 9.03 3.07 -9.00
CA PHE A 224 8.51 3.82 -7.84
C PHE A 224 7.81 2.90 -6.83
N MET A 225 7.43 3.46 -5.67
CA MET A 225 6.65 2.77 -4.64
C MET A 225 5.38 2.09 -5.21
N PRO A 226 5.14 0.79 -4.92
CA PRO A 226 3.94 0.07 -5.36
C PRO A 226 2.62 0.76 -4.93
N ASN A 227 1.62 0.75 -5.81
CA ASN A 227 0.38 1.50 -5.63
C ASN A 227 -0.38 1.17 -4.34
N ASP A 228 -0.54 -0.10 -4.00
CA ASP A 228 -1.25 -0.54 -2.78
C ASP A 228 -0.62 0.05 -1.52
N LEU A 229 0.72 0.06 -1.46
CA LEU A 229 1.49 0.60 -0.34
C LEU A 229 1.44 2.13 -0.32
N ARG A 230 1.55 2.78 -1.49
CA ARG A 230 1.39 4.23 -1.63
C ARG A 230 0.02 4.69 -1.15
N GLU A 231 -1.04 3.99 -1.56
CA GLU A 231 -2.42 4.31 -1.21
C GLU A 231 -2.71 4.06 0.28
N ASP A 232 -2.23 2.96 0.85
CA ASP A 232 -2.32 2.70 2.29
C ASP A 232 -1.58 3.75 3.14
N LEU A 233 -0.35 4.11 2.77
CA LEU A 233 0.43 5.14 3.47
C LEU A 233 -0.24 6.53 3.34
N GLN A 234 -0.78 6.87 2.17
CA GLN A 234 -1.53 8.12 1.99
C GLN A 234 -2.80 8.14 2.85
N LYS A 235 -3.58 7.05 2.89
CA LYS A 235 -4.77 6.91 3.75
C LYS A 235 -4.43 6.98 5.24
N LYS A 236 -3.39 6.27 5.69
CA LYS A 236 -2.90 6.33 7.08
C LYS A 236 -2.47 7.76 7.45
N SER A 237 -1.85 8.47 6.50
CA SER A 237 -1.43 9.87 6.65
C SER A 237 -2.58 10.88 6.62
N GLU A 238 -3.66 10.63 5.87
CA GLU A 238 -4.91 11.39 5.95
C GLU A 238 -5.56 11.18 7.32
N ALA A 239 -5.80 9.94 7.74
CA ALA A 239 -6.45 9.60 9.00
C ALA A 239 -5.72 10.20 10.21
N ALA A 240 -4.38 10.22 10.20
CA ALA A 240 -3.58 10.89 11.21
C ALA A 240 -3.83 12.41 11.27
N ARG A 241 -3.98 13.07 10.12
CA ARG A 241 -4.15 14.54 9.98
C ARG A 241 -5.61 15.02 9.98
N GLN A 242 -6.59 14.13 9.86
CA GLN A 242 -8.03 14.45 9.90
C GLN A 242 -8.39 15.28 11.15
N VAL A 243 -9.19 16.33 10.97
CA VAL A 243 -9.72 17.16 12.07
C VAL A 243 -11.24 17.28 11.96
N MET A 244 -11.91 17.66 13.04
CA MET A 244 -13.31 18.07 13.02
C MET A 244 -13.40 19.59 13.26
N PRO A 245 -13.59 20.40 12.20
CA PRO A 245 -13.91 21.82 12.35
C PRO A 245 -15.18 22.00 13.18
N ASN A 246 -15.21 23.03 14.03
CA ASN A 246 -16.35 23.37 14.89
C ASN A 246 -16.83 22.22 15.81
N SER A 247 -15.93 21.29 16.18
CA SER A 247 -16.21 20.20 17.11
C SER A 247 -16.63 20.75 18.48
N GLN A 248 -17.72 20.21 19.02
CA GLN A 248 -18.20 20.49 20.38
C GLN A 248 -17.51 19.62 21.45
N LEU A 249 -16.47 18.85 21.07
CA LEU A 249 -15.70 18.04 22.01
C LEU A 249 -14.71 18.93 22.79
N PRO A 250 -14.59 18.73 24.11
CA PRO A 250 -13.75 19.58 24.95
C PRO A 250 -12.25 19.37 24.70
N VAL A 251 -11.46 20.38 25.05
CA VAL A 251 -10.02 20.18 25.33
C VAL A 251 -9.91 19.42 26.64
N VAL A 252 -9.06 18.40 26.68
CA VAL A 252 -8.92 17.48 27.81
C VAL A 252 -7.48 17.51 28.30
N GLU A 253 -7.23 18.08 29.48
CA GLU A 253 -5.88 18.36 29.97
C GLU A 253 -5.08 19.19 28.95
N HIS A 254 -4.11 18.56 28.27
CA HIS A 254 -3.25 19.14 27.25
C HIS A 254 -3.47 18.47 25.87
N TYR A 255 -4.61 17.78 25.70
CA TYR A 255 -5.02 17.14 24.47
C TYR A 255 -6.16 17.91 23.82
N HIS A 256 -5.99 18.24 22.54
CA HIS A 256 -6.93 19.03 21.75
C HIS A 256 -7.26 18.36 20.41
N THR A 257 -8.17 18.96 19.65
CA THR A 257 -8.60 18.48 18.33
C THR A 257 -9.09 17.02 18.40
N LEU A 258 -10.00 16.75 19.34
CA LEU A 258 -10.59 15.43 19.53
C LEU A 258 -11.46 15.05 18.32
N VAL A 259 -11.23 13.85 17.78
CA VAL A 259 -12.00 13.23 16.70
C VAL A 259 -12.40 11.81 17.15
N PRO A 260 -13.70 11.47 17.24
CA PRO A 260 -14.14 10.12 17.59
C PRO A 260 -13.64 9.07 16.59
N LEU A 261 -13.31 7.88 17.09
CA LEU A 261 -12.92 6.72 16.29
C LEU A 261 -13.95 5.59 16.32
N ASP A 262 -14.91 5.60 17.24
CA ASP A 262 -15.99 4.61 17.29
C ASP A 262 -16.99 4.83 16.14
N ILE A 263 -17.09 3.86 15.23
CA ILE A 263 -17.97 3.90 14.05
C ILE A 263 -19.46 3.76 14.44
N SER A 264 -19.76 3.31 15.67
CA SER A 264 -21.12 3.13 16.17
C SER A 264 -21.30 3.79 17.54
N HIS A 265 -22.34 4.60 17.69
CA HIS A 265 -22.66 5.29 18.95
C HIS A 265 -23.31 4.39 20.02
N HIS A 266 -23.14 3.07 19.93
CA HIS A 266 -23.82 2.13 20.82
C HIS A 266 -23.08 2.06 22.17
N LYS A 267 -23.69 2.56 23.24
CA LYS A 267 -23.13 2.47 24.60
C LYS A 267 -23.04 1.01 25.04
N SER A 268 -21.86 0.42 24.88
CA SER A 268 -21.56 -0.95 25.31
C SER A 268 -20.67 -0.93 26.54
N ALA A 269 -21.14 -1.55 27.62
CA ALA A 269 -20.41 -1.71 28.87
C ALA A 269 -19.77 -3.10 29.03
N THR A 270 -20.01 -4.03 28.10
CA THR A 270 -19.80 -5.49 28.27
C THR A 270 -18.40 -5.90 28.69
N VAL A 271 -17.35 -5.17 28.26
CA VAL A 271 -15.95 -5.57 28.49
C VAL A 271 -15.34 -4.93 29.74
N PHE A 272 -15.85 -3.78 30.19
CA PHE A 272 -15.25 -2.99 31.28
C PHE A 272 -16.20 -2.72 32.45
N GLY A 273 -17.48 -3.07 32.36
CA GLY A 273 -18.54 -2.65 33.29
C GLY A 273 -19.05 -1.21 33.07
N PHE A 274 -18.38 -0.44 32.21
CA PHE A 274 -18.69 0.97 31.91
C PHE A 274 -18.71 1.23 30.40
N PRO A 275 -19.58 2.14 29.89
CA PRO A 275 -19.49 2.60 28.51
C PRO A 275 -18.12 3.23 28.22
N SER A 276 -17.50 2.87 27.10
CA SER A 276 -16.21 3.46 26.69
C SER A 276 -16.28 4.11 25.32
N TRP A 277 -15.65 5.27 25.18
CA TRP A 277 -15.48 6.01 23.92
C TRP A 277 -14.00 6.13 23.58
N VAL A 278 -13.69 6.27 22.28
CA VAL A 278 -12.34 6.35 21.74
C VAL A 278 -12.22 7.61 20.88
N TYR A 279 -11.28 8.48 21.22
CA TYR A 279 -10.97 9.68 20.46
C TYR A 279 -9.51 9.66 20.02
N LYS A 280 -9.23 10.08 18.79
CA LYS A 280 -7.92 10.59 18.40
C LYS A 280 -7.78 12.02 18.92
N ALA A 281 -6.64 12.40 19.49
CA ALA A 281 -6.34 13.77 19.89
C ALA A 281 -4.86 14.11 19.63
N VAL A 282 -4.54 15.41 19.60
CA VAL A 282 -3.17 15.93 19.49
C VAL A 282 -2.72 16.49 20.83
N SER A 283 -1.48 16.20 21.22
CA SER A 283 -0.86 16.66 22.46
C SER A 283 -0.18 18.03 22.27
N SER A 284 -0.58 19.04 23.05
CA SER A 284 0.04 20.37 23.07
C SER A 284 1.51 20.36 23.52
N LYS A 285 1.98 19.29 24.18
CA LYS A 285 3.35 19.22 24.73
C LYS A 285 4.41 18.82 23.70
N ASN A 286 4.02 18.12 22.63
CA ASN A 286 4.96 17.54 21.66
C ASN A 286 4.40 17.44 20.23
N GLY A 287 3.17 17.89 19.96
CA GLY A 287 2.53 17.82 18.64
C GLY A 287 2.17 16.42 18.18
N LEU A 288 2.38 15.39 19.01
CA LEU A 288 2.12 13.99 18.63
C LEU A 288 0.64 13.62 18.82
N THR A 289 0.18 12.71 17.97
CA THR A 289 -1.18 12.18 17.96
C THR A 289 -1.29 10.95 18.86
N TYR A 290 -2.32 10.93 19.71
CA TYR A 290 -2.60 9.85 20.66
C TYR A 290 -4.06 9.39 20.58
N VAL A 291 -4.34 8.22 21.15
CA VAL A 291 -5.70 7.74 21.41
C VAL A 291 -6.05 8.01 22.86
N LEU A 292 -7.14 8.74 23.10
CA LEU A 292 -7.78 8.90 24.40
C LEU A 292 -8.96 7.94 24.46
N ARG A 293 -8.86 6.87 25.25
CA ARG A 293 -10.03 6.06 25.61
C ARG A 293 -10.65 6.60 26.88
N ARG A 294 -11.87 7.12 26.76
CA ARG A 294 -12.72 7.58 27.86
C ARG A 294 -13.54 6.43 28.40
N ILE A 295 -13.60 6.30 29.72
CA ILE A 295 -14.57 5.48 30.47
C ILE A 295 -15.60 6.46 31.05
N GLU A 296 -16.85 6.36 30.57
CA GLU A 296 -17.95 7.27 30.91
C GLU A 296 -18.47 7.00 32.33
N GLY A 297 -18.75 8.05 33.10
CA GLY A 297 -19.35 7.93 34.44
C GLY A 297 -18.45 7.35 35.55
N PHE A 298 -17.18 7.02 35.28
CA PHE A 298 -16.27 6.48 36.28
C PHE A 298 -15.97 7.48 37.41
N ARG A 299 -16.21 7.07 38.66
CA ARG A 299 -15.91 7.85 39.87
C ARG A 299 -14.72 7.23 40.60
N LEU A 300 -13.66 8.00 40.78
CA LEU A 300 -12.45 7.55 41.46
C LEU A 300 -12.67 7.51 42.98
N SER A 301 -12.68 6.30 43.55
CA SER A 301 -12.66 6.04 44.98
C SER A 301 -11.25 6.19 45.57
N ASN A 302 -10.25 5.58 44.91
CA ASN A 302 -8.89 5.44 45.42
C ASN A 302 -7.86 5.99 44.42
N ALA A 303 -7.11 7.03 44.80
CA ALA A 303 -6.09 7.64 43.96
C ALA A 303 -4.99 6.66 43.50
N ASN A 304 -4.71 5.61 44.29
CA ASN A 304 -3.73 4.58 43.94
C ASN A 304 -4.19 3.71 42.75
N ALA A 305 -5.49 3.66 42.46
CA ALA A 305 -6.01 2.95 41.29
C ALA A 305 -5.45 3.57 40.00
N VAL A 306 -5.55 4.89 39.81
CA VAL A 306 -4.99 5.58 38.62
C VAL A 306 -3.46 5.52 38.59
N GLN A 307 -2.81 5.47 39.77
CA GLN A 307 -1.36 5.25 39.86
C GLN A 307 -0.95 3.86 39.35
N SER A 308 -1.81 2.83 39.43
CA SER A 308 -1.51 1.46 38.94
C SER A 308 -1.21 1.44 37.43
N ALA A 309 -1.93 2.25 36.64
CA ALA A 309 -1.72 2.37 35.20
C ALA A 309 -0.30 2.87 34.83
N LYS A 310 0.41 3.58 35.73
CA LYS A 310 1.80 4.00 35.49
C LYS A 310 2.78 2.83 35.51
N ASN A 311 2.42 1.68 36.09
CA ASN A 311 3.22 0.46 36.02
C ASN A 311 3.44 0.00 34.57
N TRP A 312 2.43 0.18 33.71
CA TRP A 312 2.44 -0.23 32.31
C TRP A 312 3.42 0.56 31.43
N LYS A 313 3.96 1.69 31.91
CA LYS A 313 5.06 2.41 31.23
C LYS A 313 6.37 1.62 31.20
N ARG A 314 6.43 0.47 31.91
CA ARG A 314 7.53 -0.51 31.85
C ARG A 314 7.36 -1.56 30.75
N VAL A 315 6.20 -1.66 30.11
CA VAL A 315 5.91 -2.65 29.05
C VAL A 315 6.15 -2.01 27.68
N ASP A 316 7.37 -2.12 27.17
CA ASP A 316 7.66 -1.90 25.75
C ASP A 316 7.61 -3.24 25.01
N ASN A 317 6.64 -3.41 24.11
CA ASN A 317 6.51 -4.62 23.31
C ASN A 317 5.78 -4.37 21.99
N ALA A 318 6.30 -4.97 20.92
CA ALA A 318 5.78 -4.88 19.56
C ALA A 318 4.30 -5.31 19.39
N GLY A 319 3.80 -6.18 20.27
CA GLY A 319 2.42 -6.70 20.29
C GLY A 319 1.49 -6.05 21.33
N VAL A 320 1.91 -4.98 22.00
CA VAL A 320 1.09 -4.22 22.96
C VAL A 320 0.93 -2.77 22.47
N VAL A 321 -0.27 -2.19 22.64
CA VAL A 321 -0.47 -0.75 22.46
C VAL A 321 0.00 -0.04 23.74
N SER A 322 1.12 0.68 23.65
CA SER A 322 1.78 1.32 24.80
C SER A 322 0.83 2.25 25.58
N VAL A 323 0.79 2.07 26.90
CA VAL A 323 0.05 2.95 27.84
C VAL A 323 0.92 4.17 28.13
N ILE A 324 0.43 5.35 27.75
CA ILE A 324 1.18 6.62 27.84
C ILE A 324 0.85 7.36 29.13
N ASP A 325 -0.42 7.43 29.52
CA ASP A 325 -0.87 8.01 30.80
C ASP A 325 -2.29 7.59 31.16
N ALA A 326 -2.70 7.82 32.40
CA ALA A 326 -4.10 7.71 32.83
C ALA A 326 -4.44 8.81 33.85
N PHE A 327 -5.62 9.41 33.73
CA PHE A 327 -6.08 10.49 34.60
C PHE A 327 -7.61 10.62 34.58
N THR A 328 -8.20 11.21 35.63
CA THR A 328 -9.63 11.54 35.65
C THR A 328 -9.88 12.98 35.19
N THR A 329 -11.06 13.24 34.64
CA THR A 329 -11.46 14.58 34.18
C THR A 329 -12.95 14.82 34.35
N ARG A 330 -13.35 16.10 34.34
CA ARG A 330 -14.75 16.54 34.20
C ARG A 330 -15.01 17.36 32.93
N ALA A 331 -14.05 17.42 32.01
CA ALA A 331 -14.15 18.20 30.78
C ALA A 331 -15.34 17.79 29.88
N PHE A 332 -15.79 16.54 29.97
CA PHE A 332 -16.96 16.01 29.23
C PHE A 332 -18.31 16.22 29.95
N GLY A 333 -18.36 16.98 31.05
CA GLY A 333 -19.57 17.24 31.83
C GLY A 333 -19.97 16.15 32.83
N ASP A 334 -19.35 14.97 32.77
CA ASP A 334 -19.50 13.87 33.73
C ASP A 334 -18.24 13.70 34.60
N SER A 335 -18.18 12.64 35.41
CA SER A 335 -16.89 12.14 35.93
C SER A 335 -16.41 11.06 34.97
N SER A 336 -15.28 11.31 34.31
CA SER A 336 -14.67 10.41 33.32
C SER A 336 -13.27 9.99 33.73
N LEU A 337 -12.89 8.76 33.40
CA LEU A 337 -11.51 8.27 33.45
C LEU A 337 -10.96 8.16 32.03
N ILE A 338 -9.78 8.74 31.78
CA ILE A 338 -9.13 8.77 30.48
C ILE A 338 -7.85 7.94 30.54
N PHE A 339 -7.67 7.06 29.55
CA PHE A 339 -6.42 6.38 29.27
C PHE A 339 -5.85 6.88 27.95
N VAL A 340 -4.56 7.22 27.94
CA VAL A 340 -3.83 7.68 26.75
C VAL A 340 -2.98 6.54 26.21
N TYR A 341 -3.09 6.28 24.91
CA TYR A 341 -2.37 5.24 24.18
C TYR A 341 -1.71 5.79 22.92
N ASN A 342 -0.68 5.10 22.41
CA ASN A 342 -0.12 5.37 21.09
C ASN A 342 -1.18 5.20 19.97
N TYR A 343 -1.22 6.16 19.03
CA TYR A 343 -2.15 6.12 17.90
C TYR A 343 -1.59 5.31 16.71
N TYR A 344 -2.39 4.37 16.21
CA TYR A 344 -2.12 3.60 15.01
C TYR A 344 -3.23 3.89 13.98
N PRO A 345 -2.96 4.67 12.91
CA PRO A 345 -4.00 5.10 11.96
C PRO A 345 -4.68 3.93 11.25
N LEU A 346 -5.99 4.05 11.03
CA LEU A 346 -6.85 3.07 10.34
C LEU A 346 -6.82 1.64 10.91
N SER A 347 -6.39 1.49 12.16
CA SER A 347 -6.49 0.21 12.89
C SER A 347 -7.94 -0.25 13.00
N LYS A 348 -8.13 -1.56 12.85
CA LYS A 348 -9.42 -2.25 13.03
C LYS A 348 -9.33 -3.22 14.19
N THR A 349 -10.44 -3.51 14.85
CA THR A 349 -10.53 -4.64 15.79
C THR A 349 -10.51 -5.98 15.05
N LEU A 350 -10.26 -7.09 15.77
CA LEU A 350 -10.46 -8.42 15.19
C LEU A 350 -11.95 -8.71 14.89
N VAL A 351 -12.90 -8.10 15.61
CA VAL A 351 -14.34 -8.11 15.24
C VAL A 351 -14.55 -7.53 13.84
N GLU A 352 -14.04 -6.33 13.59
CA GLU A 352 -14.13 -5.62 12.29
C GLU A 352 -13.32 -6.28 11.16
N THR A 353 -12.48 -7.27 11.48
CA THR A 353 -11.64 -7.97 10.51
C THR A 353 -12.22 -9.35 10.13
N HIS A 354 -12.75 -10.10 11.10
CA HIS A 354 -13.15 -11.52 10.90
C HIS A 354 -14.64 -11.80 11.11
N PHE A 355 -15.38 -10.96 11.83
CA PHE A 355 -16.76 -11.24 12.26
C PHE A 355 -17.82 -10.37 11.54
N THR A 356 -17.41 -9.45 10.65
CA THR A 356 -18.32 -8.58 9.89
C THR A 356 -19.03 -9.32 8.76
N ASN A 357 -20.27 -9.74 8.99
CA ASN A 357 -21.11 -10.46 8.01
C ASN A 357 -21.69 -9.60 6.86
N THR A 358 -21.33 -8.32 6.74
CA THR A 358 -21.92 -7.38 5.78
C THR A 358 -21.12 -7.24 4.49
N ASN A 359 -21.36 -8.14 3.53
CA ASN A 359 -21.18 -7.80 2.12
C ASN A 359 -22.36 -6.90 1.67
N ARG A 360 -22.12 -5.94 0.76
CA ARG A 360 -23.16 -4.99 0.29
C ARG A 360 -24.25 -5.63 -0.58
N TYR A 361 -24.03 -6.87 -1.01
CA TYR A 361 -25.00 -7.68 -1.76
C TYR A 361 -25.41 -8.88 -0.90
N GLY A 362 -26.72 -9.04 -0.67
CA GLY A 362 -27.31 -9.79 0.46
C GLY A 362 -27.16 -11.31 0.48
N ASN A 363 -26.24 -11.90 -0.28
CA ASN A 363 -25.94 -13.33 -0.19
C ASN A 363 -25.03 -13.60 1.01
N ARG A 364 -25.49 -14.47 1.92
CA ARG A 364 -24.65 -15.05 2.98
C ARG A 364 -23.61 -15.97 2.34
N ILE A 365 -22.43 -15.44 2.06
CA ILE A 365 -21.24 -16.24 1.72
C ILE A 365 -20.97 -17.15 2.93
N ALA A 366 -20.68 -18.43 2.69
CA ALA A 366 -20.27 -19.35 3.74
C ALA A 366 -19.07 -18.76 4.49
N THR A 367 -19.16 -18.64 5.82
CA THR A 367 -18.18 -17.93 6.65
C THR A 367 -16.78 -18.46 6.39
N ALA A 368 -15.94 -17.65 5.74
CA ALA A 368 -14.61 -18.07 5.31
C ALA A 368 -13.79 -18.45 6.55
N VAL A 369 -13.32 -19.69 6.59
CA VAL A 369 -12.46 -20.20 7.66
C VAL A 369 -11.15 -19.41 7.61
N VAL A 370 -10.79 -18.78 8.73
CA VAL A 370 -9.53 -18.02 8.84
C VAL A 370 -8.37 -18.99 8.66
N SER A 371 -7.42 -18.69 7.77
CA SER A 371 -6.34 -19.63 7.48
C SER A 371 -5.45 -19.85 8.70
N GLU A 372 -5.04 -21.10 8.93
CA GLU A 372 -4.29 -21.48 10.12
C GLU A 372 -2.98 -20.70 10.28
N GLN A 373 -2.31 -20.36 9.17
CA GLN A 373 -1.12 -19.50 9.16
C GLN A 373 -1.37 -18.11 9.77
N ILE A 374 -2.56 -17.51 9.58
CA ILE A 374 -2.92 -16.23 10.19
C ILE A 374 -3.13 -16.42 11.70
N LEU A 375 -3.78 -17.52 12.11
CA LEU A 375 -4.02 -17.83 13.52
C LEU A 375 -2.72 -18.13 14.26
N TRP A 376 -1.77 -18.86 13.65
CA TRP A 376 -0.41 -19.04 14.17
C TRP A 376 0.35 -17.72 14.29
N GLY A 377 0.27 -16.87 13.26
CA GLY A 377 0.83 -15.51 13.32
C GLY A 377 0.26 -14.68 14.48
N TYR A 378 -1.03 -14.82 14.79
CA TYR A 378 -1.64 -14.19 15.97
C TYR A 378 -1.17 -14.83 17.28
N ILE A 379 -1.08 -16.16 17.35
CA ILE A 379 -0.59 -16.89 18.53
C ILE A 379 0.82 -16.43 18.91
N VAL A 380 1.74 -16.34 17.95
CA VAL A 380 3.13 -15.88 18.19
C VAL A 380 3.15 -14.43 18.70
N GLN A 381 2.35 -13.54 18.10
CA GLN A 381 2.27 -12.14 18.50
C GLN A 381 1.68 -11.95 19.91
N ILE A 382 0.64 -12.71 20.26
CA ILE A 382 0.03 -12.67 21.60
C ILE A 382 0.96 -13.29 22.64
N ALA A 383 1.61 -14.41 22.36
CA ALA A 383 2.59 -15.01 23.26
C ALA A 383 3.77 -14.06 23.58
N ASN A 384 4.27 -13.32 22.57
CA ASN A 384 5.26 -12.27 22.76
C ASN A 384 4.75 -11.11 23.64
N ALA A 385 3.50 -10.69 23.45
CA ALA A 385 2.87 -9.64 24.26
C ALA A 385 2.71 -10.08 25.73
N ILE A 386 2.13 -11.26 25.96
CA ILE A 386 1.96 -11.85 27.30
C ILE A 386 3.32 -11.98 28.00
N LYS A 387 4.38 -12.42 27.28
CA LYS A 387 5.73 -12.56 27.85
C LYS A 387 6.27 -11.25 28.44
N ALA A 388 6.11 -10.13 27.72
CA ALA A 388 6.56 -8.83 28.21
C ALA A 388 5.70 -8.30 29.36
N ILE A 389 4.40 -8.58 29.35
CA ILE A 389 3.46 -8.19 30.41
C ILE A 389 3.75 -8.97 31.71
N HIS A 390 3.88 -10.30 31.63
CA HIS A 390 4.17 -11.15 32.79
C HIS A 390 5.57 -10.87 33.35
N ALA A 391 6.58 -10.64 32.50
CA ALA A 391 7.92 -10.24 32.93
C ALA A 391 7.97 -8.86 33.62
N ALA A 392 7.01 -7.97 33.36
CA ALA A 392 6.84 -6.71 34.07
C ALA A 392 6.08 -6.83 35.41
N ASN A 393 5.72 -8.06 35.80
CA ASN A 393 4.82 -8.39 36.92
C ASN A 393 3.43 -7.72 36.77
N LEU A 394 2.83 -7.92 35.60
CA LEU A 394 1.47 -7.51 35.23
C LEU A 394 0.71 -8.71 34.61
N ALA A 395 -0.58 -8.54 34.32
CA ALA A 395 -1.41 -9.47 33.55
C ALA A 395 -2.19 -8.70 32.47
N ALA A 396 -2.52 -9.33 31.34
CA ALA A 396 -3.19 -8.64 30.24
C ALA A 396 -4.67 -8.35 30.54
N ARG A 397 -5.35 -9.26 31.25
CA ARG A 397 -6.74 -9.20 31.77
C ARG A 397 -7.85 -9.01 30.74
N CYS A 398 -7.54 -8.56 29.52
CA CYS A 398 -8.49 -8.34 28.44
C CYS A 398 -7.90 -8.80 27.10
N MET A 399 -8.46 -9.86 26.52
CA MET A 399 -8.14 -10.34 25.16
C MET A 399 -9.41 -10.51 24.32
N ASP A 400 -10.44 -9.71 24.58
CA ASP A 400 -11.67 -9.74 23.78
C ASP A 400 -11.38 -9.31 22.32
N PRO A 401 -11.95 -9.96 21.28
CA PRO A 401 -11.73 -9.60 19.87
C PRO A 401 -12.01 -8.13 19.54
N SER A 402 -12.88 -7.46 20.31
CA SER A 402 -13.19 -6.02 20.16
C SER A 402 -12.15 -5.09 20.81
N LYS A 403 -11.07 -5.65 21.37
CA LYS A 403 -9.96 -4.95 22.06
C LYS A 403 -8.56 -5.39 21.58
N VAL A 404 -8.47 -6.35 20.67
CA VAL A 404 -7.23 -6.62 19.91
C VAL A 404 -7.31 -5.90 18.57
N LEU A 405 -6.31 -5.07 18.26
CA LEU A 405 -6.26 -4.27 17.04
C LEU A 405 -5.38 -4.92 15.97
N VAL A 406 -5.95 -5.13 14.78
CA VAL A 406 -5.22 -5.27 13.52
C VAL A 406 -4.79 -3.87 13.10
N THR A 407 -3.48 -3.63 13.15
CA THR A 407 -2.86 -2.32 12.88
C THR A 407 -2.17 -2.27 11.52
N ASP A 408 -1.85 -3.43 10.95
CA ASP A 408 -1.33 -3.60 9.60
C ASP A 408 -1.60 -5.04 9.12
N LYS A 409 -1.23 -5.38 7.87
CA LYS A 409 -1.40 -6.73 7.31
C LYS A 409 -0.81 -7.80 8.23
N ASN A 410 -1.66 -8.68 8.75
CA ASN A 410 -1.34 -9.72 9.75
C ASN A 410 -0.70 -9.23 11.08
N ARG A 411 -0.62 -7.91 11.32
CA ARG A 411 0.02 -7.32 12.51
C ARG A 411 -1.01 -6.89 13.55
N ILE A 412 -1.09 -7.65 14.63
CA ILE A 412 -1.98 -7.39 15.77
C ILE A 412 -1.26 -6.74 16.96
N ARG A 413 -2.03 -6.03 17.80
CA ARG A 413 -1.62 -5.51 19.10
C ARG A 413 -2.75 -5.64 20.13
N LEU A 414 -2.42 -6.05 21.35
CA LEU A 414 -3.33 -5.95 22.50
C LEU A 414 -3.55 -4.47 22.84
N ASN A 415 -4.80 -4.00 22.83
CA ASN A 415 -5.22 -2.67 23.26
C ASN A 415 -6.04 -2.79 24.56
N ALA A 416 -6.34 -1.67 25.22
CA ALA A 416 -7.09 -1.62 26.48
C ALA A 416 -6.44 -2.31 27.70
N CYS A 417 -5.14 -2.64 27.60
CA CYS A 417 -4.28 -2.91 28.75
C CYS A 417 -4.32 -1.74 29.76
N SER A 418 -4.05 -2.03 31.04
CA SER A 418 -4.20 -1.13 32.21
C SER A 418 -5.63 -0.76 32.63
N ILE A 419 -6.68 -1.00 31.83
CA ILE A 419 -8.03 -0.52 32.19
C ILE A 419 -8.60 -1.28 33.38
N LEU A 420 -8.54 -2.61 33.35
CA LEU A 420 -9.05 -3.45 34.43
C LEU A 420 -8.19 -3.33 35.71
N ASP A 421 -6.92 -2.97 35.57
CA ASP A 421 -5.99 -2.64 36.66
C ASP A 421 -6.40 -1.40 37.47
N VAL A 422 -7.18 -0.48 36.86
CA VAL A 422 -7.75 0.69 37.54
C VAL A 422 -9.21 0.43 37.92
N VAL A 423 -10.01 -0.10 36.99
CA VAL A 423 -11.46 -0.27 37.15
C VAL A 423 -11.81 -1.38 38.14
N GLN A 424 -10.98 -2.42 38.25
CA GLN A 424 -11.12 -3.52 39.22
C GLN A 424 -9.98 -3.49 40.25
N PHE A 425 -9.45 -2.31 40.58
CA PHE A 425 -8.34 -2.16 41.53
C PHE A 425 -8.68 -2.68 42.93
N GLU A 426 -9.92 -2.44 43.39
CA GLU A 426 -10.40 -2.84 44.71
C GLU A 426 -10.70 -4.36 44.86
N ALA A 427 -10.56 -5.14 43.78
CA ALA A 427 -10.79 -6.59 43.81
C ALA A 427 -9.58 -7.38 44.37
N ASP A 428 -8.42 -6.76 44.51
CA ASP A 428 -7.18 -7.27 45.13
C ASP A 428 -6.81 -8.74 44.81
N ARG A 429 -7.07 -9.17 43.57
CA ARG A 429 -6.80 -10.55 43.13
C ARG A 429 -5.29 -10.82 42.99
N PRO A 430 -4.78 -11.96 43.46
CA PRO A 430 -3.36 -12.29 43.39
C PRO A 430 -2.89 -12.36 41.93
N MET A 431 -1.73 -11.76 41.65
CA MET A 431 -1.23 -11.59 40.26
C MET A 431 -1.14 -12.93 39.51
N VAL A 432 -0.71 -14.00 40.17
CA VAL A 432 -0.58 -15.34 39.57
C VAL A 432 -1.92 -15.86 39.04
N GLU A 433 -3.03 -15.61 39.73
CA GLU A 433 -4.37 -16.01 39.30
C GLU A 433 -4.76 -15.30 37.99
N LEU A 434 -4.56 -13.98 37.93
CA LEU A 434 -4.80 -13.16 36.74
C LEU A 434 -3.89 -13.57 35.57
N GLN A 435 -2.64 -13.97 35.84
CA GLN A 435 -1.72 -14.50 34.83
C GLN A 435 -2.11 -15.90 34.33
N GLN A 436 -2.75 -16.73 35.17
CA GLN A 436 -3.34 -18.00 34.72
C GLN A 436 -4.62 -17.78 33.89
N GLU A 437 -5.43 -16.78 34.22
CA GLU A 437 -6.60 -16.38 33.42
C GLU A 437 -6.22 -15.88 32.02
N ASP A 438 -5.07 -15.20 31.87
CA ASP A 438 -4.58 -14.75 30.55
C ASP A 438 -4.48 -15.90 29.53
N PHE A 439 -4.07 -17.11 29.94
CA PHE A 439 -4.04 -18.27 29.03
C PHE A 439 -5.45 -18.72 28.59
N ILE A 440 -6.43 -18.66 29.50
CA ILE A 440 -7.82 -19.01 29.21
C ILE A 440 -8.44 -17.96 28.27
N LEU A 441 -8.17 -16.67 28.51
CA LEU A 441 -8.58 -15.57 27.63
C LEU A 441 -7.96 -15.69 26.23
N PHE A 442 -6.67 -16.03 26.15
CA PHE A 442 -5.96 -16.29 24.90
C PHE A 442 -6.56 -17.48 24.13
N GLY A 443 -6.82 -18.60 24.80
CA GLY A 443 -7.49 -19.75 24.20
C GLY A 443 -8.90 -19.43 23.70
N LYS A 444 -9.69 -18.68 24.50
CA LYS A 444 -11.03 -18.21 24.12
C LYS A 444 -11.00 -17.28 22.90
N LEU A 445 -10.03 -16.35 22.84
CA LEU A 445 -9.83 -15.44 21.71
C LEU A 445 -9.56 -16.20 20.41
N ILE A 446 -8.59 -17.11 20.41
CA ILE A 446 -8.24 -17.89 19.22
C ILE A 446 -9.40 -18.80 18.80
N LEU A 447 -10.06 -19.47 19.75
CA LEU A 447 -11.23 -20.31 19.46
C LEU A 447 -12.39 -19.50 18.87
N ALA A 448 -12.68 -18.30 19.40
CA ALA A 448 -13.73 -17.43 18.89
C ALA A 448 -13.51 -17.04 17.43
N ILE A 449 -12.27 -16.72 17.04
CA ILE A 449 -11.90 -16.40 15.65
C ILE A 449 -11.99 -17.67 14.79
N ALA A 450 -11.36 -18.76 15.24
CA ALA A 450 -11.25 -20.01 14.49
C ALA A 450 -12.62 -20.66 14.19
N THR A 451 -13.63 -20.43 15.04
CA THR A 451 -15.01 -20.90 14.83
C THR A 451 -16.00 -19.81 14.41
N ASN A 452 -15.53 -18.57 14.18
CA ASN A 452 -16.37 -17.37 13.94
C ASN A 452 -17.56 -17.23 14.92
N ASN A 453 -17.30 -17.41 16.22
CA ASN A 453 -18.31 -17.32 17.28
C ASN A 453 -17.84 -16.38 18.39
N LEU A 454 -18.17 -15.09 18.25
CA LEU A 454 -17.74 -14.02 19.17
C LEU A 454 -18.17 -14.27 20.63
N ASN A 455 -19.29 -14.97 20.85
CA ASN A 455 -19.84 -15.22 22.19
C ASN A 455 -18.89 -16.03 23.10
N LEU A 456 -17.96 -16.80 22.52
CA LEU A 456 -16.99 -17.61 23.25
C LEU A 456 -15.95 -16.75 24.00
N ALA A 457 -15.68 -15.53 23.52
CA ALA A 457 -14.74 -14.62 24.16
C ALA A 457 -15.32 -14.02 25.45
N SER A 458 -16.56 -13.53 25.38
CA SER A 458 -17.15 -12.67 26.42
C SER A 458 -18.07 -13.40 27.42
N SER A 459 -18.22 -14.73 27.35
CA SER A 459 -19.10 -15.50 28.23
C SER A 459 -18.52 -16.86 28.67
N ASN A 460 -19.15 -17.48 29.68
CA ASN A 460 -18.83 -18.84 30.15
C ASN A 460 -19.65 -19.91 29.41
N THR A 461 -19.66 -19.82 28.08
CA THR A 461 -20.29 -20.80 27.19
C THR A 461 -19.49 -22.12 27.19
N PRO A 462 -20.14 -23.31 27.16
CA PRO A 462 -19.44 -24.59 27.07
C PRO A 462 -18.57 -24.72 25.82
N LEU A 463 -17.25 -24.74 25.99
CA LEU A 463 -16.27 -24.66 24.88
C LEU A 463 -16.13 -25.96 24.06
N LYS A 464 -16.54 -27.11 24.62
CA LYS A 464 -16.28 -28.45 24.06
C LYS A 464 -16.74 -28.62 22.60
N GLY A 465 -17.97 -28.20 22.27
CA GLY A 465 -18.50 -28.32 20.90
C GLY A 465 -17.78 -27.45 19.88
N SER A 466 -17.23 -26.30 20.32
CA SER A 466 -16.40 -25.43 19.49
C SER A 466 -14.98 -25.98 19.32
N LEU A 467 -14.41 -26.63 20.33
CA LEU A 467 -13.13 -27.32 20.22
C LEU A 467 -13.23 -28.56 19.30
N GLU A 468 -14.35 -29.28 19.36
CA GLU A 468 -14.63 -30.40 18.46
C GLU A 468 -14.83 -29.98 17.00
N SER A 469 -15.31 -28.76 16.72
CA SER A 469 -15.45 -28.27 15.35
C SER A 469 -14.12 -27.94 14.68
N LEU A 470 -13.07 -27.60 15.45
CA LEU A 470 -11.71 -27.37 14.91
C LEU A 470 -11.17 -28.59 14.16
N LYS A 471 -11.53 -29.81 14.61
CA LYS A 471 -11.09 -31.11 14.06
C LYS A 471 -11.42 -31.32 12.57
N ARG A 472 -12.27 -30.46 11.97
CA ARG A 472 -12.65 -30.53 10.56
C ARG A 472 -11.78 -29.67 9.64
N ASN A 473 -11.17 -28.61 10.19
CA ASN A 473 -10.66 -27.48 9.41
C ASN A 473 -9.19 -27.12 9.70
N TYR A 474 -8.65 -27.58 10.85
CA TYR A 474 -7.32 -27.20 11.33
C TYR A 474 -6.51 -28.42 11.75
N SER A 475 -5.19 -28.23 11.85
CA SER A 475 -4.23 -29.26 12.25
C SER A 475 -4.44 -29.75 13.69
N VAL A 476 -3.88 -30.93 13.96
CA VAL A 476 -3.82 -31.51 15.32
C VAL A 476 -2.99 -30.61 16.24
N GLU A 477 -1.84 -30.12 15.76
CA GLU A 477 -0.96 -29.19 16.50
C GLU A 477 -1.71 -27.92 16.94
N PHE A 478 -2.47 -27.30 16.04
CA PHE A 478 -3.25 -26.09 16.34
C PHE A 478 -4.37 -26.38 17.35
N ARG A 479 -5.14 -27.45 17.15
CA ARG A 479 -6.21 -27.85 18.07
C ARG A 479 -5.66 -28.11 19.47
N ASP A 480 -4.59 -28.89 19.57
CA ASP A 480 -4.03 -29.33 20.85
C ASP A 480 -3.34 -28.17 21.58
N THR A 481 -2.81 -27.18 20.84
CA THR A 481 -2.34 -25.90 21.39
C THR A 481 -3.49 -25.06 21.98
N VAL A 482 -4.64 -24.99 21.30
CA VAL A 482 -5.83 -24.29 21.81
C VAL A 482 -6.46 -25.05 23.00
N GLU A 483 -6.43 -26.38 22.99
CA GLU A 483 -6.87 -27.24 24.09
C GLU A 483 -5.95 -27.09 25.33
N TRP A 484 -4.62 -27.01 25.14
CA TRP A 484 -3.67 -26.68 26.20
C TRP A 484 -3.94 -25.28 26.77
N LEU A 485 -4.19 -24.26 25.95
CA LEU A 485 -4.51 -22.91 26.44
C LEU A 485 -5.79 -22.89 27.30
N LEU A 486 -6.83 -23.61 26.89
CA LEU A 486 -8.14 -23.63 27.53
C LEU A 486 -8.26 -24.53 28.77
N THR A 487 -7.40 -25.54 28.91
CA THR A 487 -7.41 -26.46 30.06
C THR A 487 -6.80 -25.77 31.29
N PRO A 488 -7.50 -25.60 32.42
CA PRO A 488 -6.92 -24.97 33.62
C PRO A 488 -5.73 -25.77 34.19
N ALA A 489 -4.81 -25.08 34.87
CA ALA A 489 -3.72 -25.75 35.59
C ALA A 489 -4.26 -26.56 36.78
N ILE A 490 -3.60 -27.68 37.11
CA ILE A 490 -3.97 -28.54 38.24
C ILE A 490 -3.09 -28.17 39.43
N ALA A 491 -3.69 -27.58 40.47
CA ALA A 491 -2.97 -27.20 41.68
C ALA A 491 -2.25 -28.43 42.31
N PRO A 492 -0.99 -28.29 42.78
CA PRO A 492 -0.28 -27.03 43.03
C PRO A 492 0.47 -26.43 41.82
N GLU A 493 0.42 -27.06 40.65
CA GLU A 493 1.14 -26.59 39.47
C GLU A 493 0.42 -25.42 38.78
N ALA A 494 1.19 -24.59 38.09
CA ALA A 494 0.72 -23.43 37.32
C ALA A 494 1.40 -23.42 35.95
N LYS A 495 0.70 -22.99 34.90
CA LYS A 495 1.27 -22.93 33.54
C LYS A 495 2.43 -21.96 33.46
N ASP A 496 3.53 -22.43 32.88
CA ASP A 496 4.64 -21.58 32.46
C ASP A 496 4.49 -21.18 30.97
N LEU A 497 4.56 -19.89 30.69
CA LEU A 497 4.57 -19.38 29.32
C LEU A 497 5.81 -19.85 28.55
N ASN A 498 6.93 -20.16 29.22
CA ASN A 498 8.11 -20.70 28.55
C ASN A 498 7.92 -22.14 28.07
N GLU A 499 7.03 -22.93 28.71
CA GLU A 499 6.60 -24.23 28.21
C GLU A 499 5.81 -24.07 26.90
N PHE A 500 4.81 -23.17 26.91
CA PHE A 500 4.02 -22.84 25.71
C PHE A 500 4.91 -22.38 24.54
N ILE A 501 5.87 -21.48 24.81
CA ILE A 501 6.83 -20.97 23.82
C ILE A 501 7.73 -22.08 23.25
N ARG A 502 8.09 -23.10 24.04
CA ARG A 502 8.81 -24.28 23.52
C ARG A 502 7.92 -25.09 22.58
N GLY A 503 6.65 -25.31 22.96
CA GLY A 503 5.65 -26.01 22.14
C GLY A 503 5.46 -25.37 20.75
N ILE A 504 5.26 -24.05 20.70
CA ILE A 504 5.03 -23.32 19.44
C ILE A 504 6.32 -22.88 18.71
N SER A 505 7.49 -23.41 19.09
CA SER A 505 8.79 -22.87 18.65
C SER A 505 9.02 -22.90 17.14
N GLY A 506 8.52 -23.91 16.41
CA GLY A 506 8.55 -23.95 14.94
C GLY A 506 7.70 -22.85 14.28
N GLN A 507 6.56 -22.52 14.89
CA GLN A 507 5.66 -21.45 14.45
C GLN A 507 6.29 -20.06 14.74
N ILE A 508 7.02 -19.92 15.85
CA ILE A 508 7.82 -18.73 16.16
C ILE A 508 8.90 -18.53 15.10
N MET A 509 9.68 -19.57 14.76
CA MET A 509 10.72 -19.46 13.73
C MET A 509 10.13 -19.07 12.36
N THR A 510 9.01 -19.69 11.98
CA THR A 510 8.27 -19.37 10.74
C THR A 510 7.76 -17.93 10.73
N SER A 511 7.20 -17.44 11.85
CA SER A 511 6.75 -16.04 11.97
C SER A 511 7.90 -15.04 12.01
N TYR A 512 9.08 -15.44 12.48
CA TYR A 512 10.29 -14.61 12.50
C TYR A 512 10.87 -14.46 11.09
N ASP A 513 11.00 -15.56 10.35
CA ASP A 513 11.43 -15.58 8.95
C ASP A 513 10.52 -14.70 8.05
N ASN A 514 9.20 -14.84 8.19
CA ASN A 514 8.22 -13.96 7.52
C ASN A 514 8.40 -12.48 7.91
N SER A 515 8.86 -12.18 9.13
CA SER A 515 9.16 -10.82 9.57
C SER A 515 10.49 -10.29 9.04
N LEU A 516 11.46 -11.15 8.69
CA LEU A 516 12.69 -10.75 8.00
C LEU A 516 12.38 -10.40 6.54
N HIS A 517 11.65 -11.25 5.81
CA HIS A 517 11.22 -10.93 4.44
C HIS A 517 10.35 -9.66 4.35
N ALA A 518 9.51 -9.39 5.36
CA ALA A 518 8.76 -8.13 5.45
C ALA A 518 9.70 -6.91 5.67
N ASN A 519 10.77 -7.08 6.44
CA ASN A 519 11.80 -6.05 6.64
C ASN A 519 12.61 -5.80 5.36
N ASP A 520 13.08 -6.87 4.69
CA ASP A 520 13.79 -6.78 3.41
C ASP A 520 12.96 -6.04 2.35
N THR A 521 11.65 -6.35 2.29
CA THR A 521 10.70 -5.66 1.39
C THR A 521 10.60 -4.16 1.73
N ALA A 522 10.46 -3.81 3.01
CA ALA A 522 10.37 -2.42 3.45
C ALA A 522 11.66 -1.63 3.21
N ILE A 523 12.83 -2.25 3.43
CA ILE A 523 14.15 -1.68 3.13
C ILE A 523 14.34 -1.52 1.61
N GLY A 524 13.85 -2.46 0.80
CA GLY A 524 13.83 -2.34 -0.67
C GLY A 524 13.08 -1.10 -1.14
N THR A 525 11.83 -0.91 -0.71
CA THR A 525 11.04 0.29 -1.05
C THR A 525 11.64 1.58 -0.46
N LEU A 526 12.14 1.55 0.77
CA LEU A 526 12.81 2.71 1.37
C LEU A 526 14.08 3.11 0.59
N SER A 527 14.80 2.14 0.03
CA SER A 527 15.98 2.39 -0.81
C SER A 527 15.59 3.04 -2.15
N GLN A 528 14.50 2.59 -2.78
CA GLN A 528 13.95 3.23 -3.98
C GLN A 528 13.57 4.70 -3.70
N GLU A 529 12.85 4.97 -2.61
CA GLU A 529 12.43 6.32 -2.24
C GLU A 529 13.59 7.22 -1.79
N LEU A 530 14.65 6.65 -1.20
CA LEU A 530 15.89 7.36 -0.89
C LEU A 530 16.57 7.88 -2.16
N GLU A 531 16.69 7.04 -3.19
CA GLU A 531 17.23 7.45 -4.50
C GLU A 531 16.30 8.43 -5.21
N ASN A 532 14.98 8.21 -5.22
CA ASN A 532 14.00 9.18 -5.76
C ASN A 532 14.17 10.57 -5.10
N GLY A 533 14.38 10.61 -3.78
CA GLY A 533 14.69 11.84 -3.04
C GLY A 533 16.04 12.47 -3.40
N ARG A 534 17.08 11.67 -3.70
CA ARG A 534 18.38 12.16 -4.20
C ARG A 534 18.24 12.78 -5.59
N LEU A 535 17.62 12.05 -6.51
CA LEU A 535 17.44 12.49 -7.90
C LEU A 535 16.58 13.75 -7.97
N PHE A 536 15.49 13.85 -7.19
CA PHE A 536 14.70 15.09 -7.09
C PHE A 536 15.55 16.31 -6.69
N ARG A 537 16.42 16.17 -5.67
CA ARG A 537 17.32 17.27 -5.25
C ARG A 537 18.34 17.63 -6.34
N LEU A 538 18.82 16.67 -7.12
CA LEU A 538 19.76 16.91 -8.21
C LEU A 538 19.08 17.54 -9.45
N ILE A 539 17.86 17.13 -9.79
CA ILE A 539 17.04 17.80 -10.80
C ILE A 539 16.73 19.23 -10.37
N ALA A 540 16.41 19.47 -9.09
CA ALA A 540 16.20 20.81 -8.56
C ALA A 540 17.48 21.69 -8.66
N LYS A 541 18.67 21.16 -8.38
CA LYS A 541 19.94 21.87 -8.66
C LYS A 541 20.05 22.26 -10.14
N LEU A 542 19.88 21.30 -11.05
CA LEU A 542 19.97 21.53 -12.50
C LEU A 542 18.95 22.57 -12.98
N GLY A 543 17.70 22.49 -12.52
CA GLY A 543 16.64 23.48 -12.82
C GLY A 543 16.88 24.87 -12.18
N THR A 544 17.77 24.97 -11.20
CA THR A 544 18.19 26.26 -10.61
C THR A 544 19.35 26.91 -11.40
N ILE A 545 20.05 26.14 -12.25
CA ILE A 545 21.19 26.56 -13.07
C ILE A 545 20.78 26.81 -14.54
N ASN A 546 20.09 25.84 -15.15
CA ASN A 546 19.77 25.83 -16.58
C ASN A 546 18.74 26.92 -16.95
N GLU A 547 18.97 27.63 -18.05
CA GLU A 547 18.11 28.74 -18.54
C GLU A 547 17.85 29.85 -17.50
N ARG A 548 18.76 30.05 -16.54
CA ARG A 548 18.72 31.17 -15.61
C ARG A 548 18.81 32.50 -16.39
N PRO A 549 17.79 33.39 -16.35
CA PRO A 549 17.77 34.58 -17.21
C PRO A 549 18.91 35.56 -16.94
N GLU A 550 19.35 35.67 -15.68
CA GLU A 550 20.53 36.45 -15.29
C GLU A 550 21.10 35.97 -13.94
N TYR A 551 22.38 36.26 -13.71
CA TYR A 551 23.04 36.19 -12.40
C TYR A 551 24.10 37.30 -12.30
N GLU A 552 24.11 38.07 -11.20
CA GLU A 552 25.05 39.20 -11.00
C GLU A 552 25.13 40.16 -12.22
N ALA A 553 23.98 40.40 -12.87
CA ALA A 553 23.81 41.16 -14.12
C ALA A 553 24.45 40.56 -15.40
N ASP A 554 24.98 39.33 -15.34
CA ASP A 554 25.31 38.54 -16.53
C ASP A 554 24.07 37.76 -17.04
N VAL A 555 23.49 38.27 -18.13
CA VAL A 555 22.36 37.67 -18.87
C VAL A 555 22.77 36.39 -19.64
N LYS A 556 24.08 36.11 -19.76
CA LYS A 556 24.61 34.91 -20.43
C LYS A 556 25.17 33.87 -19.46
N TRP A 557 24.98 34.03 -18.14
CA TRP A 557 25.59 33.17 -17.13
C TRP A 557 25.32 31.66 -17.34
N SER A 558 24.10 31.27 -17.74
CA SER A 558 23.75 29.85 -18.04
C SER A 558 24.31 29.35 -19.38
N GLU A 559 24.71 30.27 -20.27
CA GLU A 559 25.04 30.01 -21.66
C GLU A 559 26.55 29.91 -21.93
N VAL A 560 27.39 30.07 -20.90
CA VAL A 560 28.86 30.16 -21.05
C VAL A 560 29.63 29.16 -20.20
N GLY A 561 30.71 28.63 -20.79
CA GLY A 561 31.65 27.73 -20.11
C GLY A 561 30.99 26.46 -19.58
N GLU A 562 31.31 26.10 -18.34
CA GLU A 562 30.80 24.86 -17.71
C GLU A 562 29.26 24.79 -17.64
N ARG A 563 28.53 25.93 -17.60
CA ARG A 563 27.05 25.94 -17.55
C ARG A 563 26.44 25.54 -18.91
N TYR A 564 27.06 25.91 -20.02
CA TYR A 564 26.65 25.48 -21.36
C TYR A 564 26.74 23.95 -21.52
N ILE A 565 27.76 23.33 -20.92
CA ILE A 565 27.90 21.85 -20.91
C ILE A 565 26.74 21.20 -20.13
N LEU A 566 26.31 21.80 -19.01
CA LEU A 566 25.12 21.35 -18.26
C LEU A 566 23.81 21.54 -19.05
N LYS A 567 23.71 22.59 -19.87
CA LYS A 567 22.60 22.80 -20.81
C LYS A 567 22.53 21.72 -21.88
N LEU A 568 23.67 21.36 -22.50
CA LEU A 568 23.74 20.22 -23.44
C LEU A 568 23.48 18.89 -22.74
N PHE A 569 23.92 18.70 -21.49
CA PHE A 569 23.60 17.51 -20.70
C PHE A 569 22.09 17.38 -20.41
N ARG A 570 21.40 18.47 -20.07
CA ARG A 570 19.93 18.45 -19.95
C ARG A 570 19.30 18.02 -21.27
N ASP A 571 19.74 18.56 -22.39
CA ASP A 571 19.18 18.21 -23.70
C ASP A 571 19.40 16.71 -24.00
N TYR A 572 20.57 16.15 -23.68
CA TYR A 572 20.85 14.69 -23.77
C TYR A 572 19.98 13.80 -22.86
N VAL A 573 19.56 14.28 -21.68
CA VAL A 573 18.74 13.50 -20.73
C VAL A 573 17.24 13.62 -21.04
N PHE A 574 16.76 14.83 -21.30
CA PHE A 574 15.32 15.15 -21.31
C PHE A 574 14.74 15.42 -22.69
N HIS A 575 15.56 15.72 -23.71
CA HIS A 575 15.11 16.00 -25.09
C HIS A 575 15.48 14.86 -26.04
N GLN A 576 15.29 13.62 -25.59
CA GLN A 576 15.59 12.41 -26.35
C GLN A 576 14.74 12.32 -27.63
N VAL A 577 15.34 11.88 -28.73
CA VAL A 577 14.66 11.60 -30.00
C VAL A 577 15.01 10.21 -30.53
N ASN A 578 14.08 9.59 -31.29
CA ASN A 578 14.33 8.34 -31.99
C ASN A 578 15.04 8.58 -33.34
N ALA A 579 15.33 7.50 -34.07
CA ALA A 579 15.96 7.57 -35.40
C ALA A 579 15.11 8.29 -36.48
N ASP A 580 13.82 8.53 -36.25
CA ASP A 580 12.94 9.34 -37.10
C ASP A 580 12.91 10.83 -36.69
N GLY A 581 13.68 11.23 -35.67
CA GLY A 581 13.62 12.57 -35.07
C GLY A 581 12.40 12.84 -34.17
N LYS A 582 11.61 11.82 -33.83
CA LYS A 582 10.43 11.96 -32.96
C LYS A 582 10.82 11.93 -31.48
N PRO A 583 10.20 12.74 -30.61
CA PRO A 583 10.53 12.76 -29.18
C PRO A 583 10.24 11.43 -28.50
N VAL A 584 11.12 11.04 -27.58
CA VAL A 584 11.03 9.81 -26.77
C VAL A 584 10.99 10.19 -25.30
N VAL A 585 10.13 9.52 -24.53
CA VAL A 585 10.03 9.68 -23.07
C VAL A 585 10.45 8.37 -22.41
N ASP A 586 11.74 8.07 -22.44
CA ASP A 586 12.30 6.93 -21.70
C ASP A 586 12.76 7.39 -20.31
N LEU A 587 12.01 6.96 -19.29
CA LEU A 587 12.34 7.21 -17.89
C LEU A 587 13.55 6.38 -17.42
N ALA A 588 13.82 5.21 -18.01
CA ALA A 588 14.99 4.40 -17.66
C ALA A 588 16.29 5.14 -18.00
N HIS A 589 16.37 5.73 -19.20
CA HIS A 589 17.49 6.62 -19.59
C HIS A 589 17.64 7.80 -18.63
N ILE A 590 16.54 8.48 -18.27
CA ILE A 590 16.57 9.62 -17.34
C ILE A 590 17.11 9.19 -15.98
N LEU A 591 16.54 8.14 -15.38
CA LEU A 591 16.99 7.62 -14.08
C LEU A 591 18.43 7.13 -14.14
N GLU A 592 18.85 6.43 -15.19
CA GLU A 592 20.22 5.94 -15.34
C GLU A 592 21.23 7.09 -15.46
N CYS A 593 20.95 8.10 -16.29
CA CYS A 593 21.80 9.28 -16.45
C CYS A 593 21.90 10.10 -15.15
N MET A 594 20.77 10.30 -14.46
CA MET A 594 20.74 11.06 -13.21
C MET A 594 21.43 10.32 -12.05
N ASN A 595 21.30 9.00 -11.98
CA ASN A 595 22.06 8.16 -11.03
C ASN A 595 23.57 8.19 -11.31
N LYS A 596 23.98 8.09 -12.58
CA LYS A 596 25.41 8.20 -12.97
C LYS A 596 25.99 9.57 -12.68
N LEU A 597 25.21 10.64 -12.85
CA LEU A 597 25.58 12.00 -12.46
C LEU A 597 25.78 12.09 -10.94
N ASP A 598 24.83 11.65 -10.12
CA ASP A 598 25.00 11.76 -8.65
C ASP A 598 26.12 10.84 -8.12
N ALA A 599 26.33 9.68 -8.75
CA ALA A 599 27.48 8.83 -8.44
C ALA A 599 28.84 9.44 -8.88
N GLY A 600 28.84 10.41 -9.80
CA GLY A 600 30.06 10.96 -10.39
C GLY A 600 30.83 9.92 -11.21
N SER A 601 30.12 9.13 -12.02
CA SER A 601 30.69 8.01 -12.79
C SER A 601 31.79 8.43 -13.76
N SER A 602 32.80 7.57 -13.94
CA SER A 602 33.84 7.74 -14.96
C SER A 602 33.38 7.38 -16.38
N GLN A 603 32.13 6.91 -16.56
CA GLN A 603 31.56 6.72 -17.90
C GLN A 603 31.50 8.08 -18.63
N GLN A 604 31.98 8.09 -19.87
CA GLN A 604 31.84 9.22 -20.79
C GLN A 604 30.57 9.12 -21.63
N ILE A 605 30.01 10.28 -21.96
CA ILE A 605 28.89 10.45 -22.90
C ILE A 605 29.27 11.48 -23.97
N LYS A 606 28.63 11.37 -25.14
CA LYS A 606 28.70 12.37 -26.21
C LYS A 606 27.56 13.37 -26.03
N LEU A 607 27.90 14.64 -25.91
CA LEU A 607 27.00 15.79 -25.99
C LEU A 607 27.20 16.46 -27.36
N VAL A 608 26.13 17.00 -27.93
CA VAL A 608 26.14 17.66 -29.26
C VAL A 608 25.52 19.05 -29.12
N SER A 609 26.05 20.04 -29.83
CA SER A 609 25.47 21.39 -29.88
C SER A 609 24.16 21.41 -30.69
N ARG A 610 23.34 22.44 -30.47
CA ARG A 610 22.00 22.56 -31.08
C ARG A 610 21.99 22.86 -32.58
N ASP A 611 23.15 23.14 -33.15
CA ASP A 611 23.40 23.33 -34.58
C ASP A 611 24.08 22.11 -35.23
N ASP A 612 24.25 21.00 -34.48
CA ASP A 612 24.95 19.77 -34.85
C ASP A 612 26.42 19.95 -35.30
N GLN A 613 27.03 21.11 -35.06
CA GLN A 613 28.42 21.39 -35.48
C GLN A 613 29.45 20.85 -34.49
N ASP A 614 29.23 21.05 -33.18
CA ASP A 614 30.17 20.70 -32.11
C ASP A 614 29.79 19.42 -31.37
N CYS A 615 30.81 18.65 -30.99
CA CYS A 615 30.68 17.36 -30.31
C CYS A 615 31.64 17.30 -29.11
N MET A 616 31.08 17.28 -27.90
CA MET A 616 31.85 17.21 -26.65
C MET A 616 31.76 15.82 -26.03
N ILE A 617 32.88 15.26 -25.59
CA ILE A 617 32.92 13.99 -24.84
C ILE A 617 33.25 14.33 -23.39
N VAL A 618 32.34 14.03 -22.47
CA VAL A 618 32.43 14.45 -21.06
C VAL A 618 32.03 13.27 -20.15
N SER A 619 32.70 13.09 -19.02
CA SER A 619 32.30 12.10 -18.01
C SER A 619 31.28 12.64 -17.00
N TYR A 620 30.46 11.75 -16.44
CA TYR A 620 29.54 12.13 -15.36
C TYR A 620 30.27 12.71 -14.12
N LYS A 621 31.52 12.31 -13.89
CA LYS A 621 32.39 12.89 -12.86
C LYS A 621 32.69 14.38 -13.09
N GLU A 622 32.96 14.76 -14.34
CA GLU A 622 33.20 16.15 -14.73
C GLU A 622 31.90 16.95 -14.67
N LEU A 623 30.80 16.40 -15.19
CA LEU A 623 29.46 17.01 -15.09
C LEU A 623 29.06 17.24 -13.62
N LYS A 624 29.31 16.30 -12.70
CA LYS A 624 29.00 16.50 -11.28
C LYS A 624 29.80 17.67 -10.69
N LYS A 625 31.10 17.76 -10.98
CA LYS A 625 31.94 18.91 -10.58
C LYS A 625 31.35 20.23 -11.10
N GLN A 626 30.89 20.27 -12.35
CA GLN A 626 30.29 21.45 -12.96
C GLN A 626 28.97 21.85 -12.29
N VAL A 627 28.11 20.88 -11.96
CA VAL A 627 26.86 21.13 -11.19
C VAL A 627 27.16 21.70 -9.81
N ASP A 628 28.09 21.09 -9.08
CA ASP A 628 28.41 21.53 -7.71
C ASP A 628 29.15 22.89 -7.68
N LEU A 629 29.94 23.22 -8.71
CA LEU A 629 30.53 24.56 -8.89
C LEU A 629 29.47 25.61 -9.23
N ALA A 630 28.65 25.38 -10.26
CA ALA A 630 27.62 26.33 -10.68
C ALA A 630 26.54 26.55 -9.60
N PHE A 631 26.14 25.51 -8.88
CA PHE A 631 25.26 25.64 -7.71
C PHE A 631 25.97 26.36 -6.55
N GLY A 632 27.26 26.10 -6.34
CA GLY A 632 28.10 26.76 -5.34
C GLY A 632 28.30 28.25 -5.58
N GLU A 633 28.20 28.73 -6.82
CA GLU A 633 28.12 30.17 -7.12
C GLU A 633 26.82 30.77 -6.61
N LEU A 634 25.68 30.19 -6.96
CA LEU A 634 24.34 30.68 -6.58
C LEU A 634 24.08 30.66 -5.05
N LEU A 635 24.85 29.88 -4.29
CA LEU A 635 24.82 29.83 -2.83
C LEU A 635 25.71 30.87 -2.13
N LYS A 636 26.54 31.63 -2.87
CA LYS A 636 27.35 32.71 -2.26
C LYS A 636 26.42 33.78 -1.69
N PRO A 637 26.67 34.31 -0.47
CA PRO A 637 25.87 35.40 0.06
C PRO A 637 26.03 36.63 -0.82
N SER A 638 24.91 37.13 -1.36
CA SER A 638 24.88 38.22 -2.34
C SER A 638 25.67 39.43 -1.86
N GLY A 639 26.69 39.84 -2.62
CA GLY A 639 27.55 40.97 -2.30
C GLY A 639 26.74 42.27 -2.26
N LYS A 640 26.50 42.78 -1.04
CA LYS A 640 25.60 43.89 -0.70
C LYS A 640 24.10 43.54 -0.81
N ARG A 641 23.50 43.24 0.35
CA ARG A 641 22.18 43.83 0.64
C ARG A 641 22.39 45.34 0.80
N TYR A 642 21.68 46.13 0.02
CA TYR A 642 21.43 47.55 0.31
C TYR A 642 20.17 47.67 1.20
#